data_AF-A0A9E3QXN4-F1
#
_entry.id   AF-A0A9E3QXN4-F1
#
_cell.length_a   1.000
_cell.length_b   1.000
_cell.length_c   1.000
_cell.angle_alpha   90.00
_cell.angle_beta   90.00
_cell.angle_gamma   90.00
#
_symmetry.space_group_name_H-M   'P 1'
#
loop_
_entity.id
_entity.type
_entity.pdbx_description
1 polymer ?
#
loop_
_entity_poly.entity_id
_entity_poly.type
_entity_poly.pdbx_seq_one_letter_code
_entity_poly.pdbx_strand_id
1 'polypeptide(L)'
;MKRLLAVTAAACAALSCGGPVAPRTTVQADAIAKADLQGTWYYRQTVIGVPFTTGFTFIGEQGENEMEKVVWDIQEDVLTARRAYEYVKGSEKGEPSHAGPAGYQGAAVAAFRIKSHFDIIREYNPSTGEEYDKVVESQERKWYERAFVRVDWSTNLVSNFNFLADWSAPSIQPIRTDPVPYYVSDPKDPDAFRLERPDSSSAANYMEVTQKLIAQPEMVTFEDGSTWPLCFLEYTVADCASQELKVRSSFLRAEKRDYEPLVYDDKMMERFGFFSTERKSYNREYGLTEAGRSRFINRHNLWRRSLTTDECRKDADCGAAAPGRRCVTELPDALIDEKSGVVTGVCSLPYAVRNLEDPSNPASADLGPRPLVYFLNDTFPEDLKGAAKNLQDQYDAIYKGIVKQLTGKDVAGQLYVVCPNNPVKDGDPAACGPAGTHARVGDLRYSFLYWVDEPTSGGLLGYGPNSNDPETGEVISSSAFVYGASVDEYSAYARDLVRLVNGEIAPDAFISGVNVRDWLANTTFGQKAKTADVAQSAAAMNTEWAKGLPKTKAIRKGSAAAVHQMRIDRHAQLAALPSLKGEPGMVSRRLAKLHGTDVESRLVSPETLFLRGINPKAPGLVADAAKVRPLDLFNPAVRTFRAQQRRQLGAHGVDFAFLDDNILGFALAQKGKDPAEVWRKIREQVFLSTALHEVGHTMGLRHNFAGSYDPMNYPKTYWDLRTNNGTIDAHPRYVDPESDSQLKGVTLPNGLHAGISEFMQSSIMDYGANFNSDIQGLGKYDVAALKFGYGQLVEVFTDVKDPYLLGELQASVTYGEALPVFTDCTGNDFISSHYSSLPKLVSLEKRADVSAVGLVKQVVAPSCKYPDQVETDAQRRIVVPYKFCSDEFEGASTGCQAFDRGADPYEVARHYANTYRNYYVFDAFRRERLGFNPEWYLDRVYGRYLEPLRTMMQFYVLDRGYYEGAVPDTFWTAENGYGPLTQGVSDTFDLLGEMLLMPEPGEYREYLGDDGRENWYLDPYGDGPAGFTLGLSQSRYFTTEWEYDSGYFWYERLRNVGSFEDKVAALVEMVDPETYFIGKDEAADLRQFSINYWRLYPDQMMNLFTNTLTDRWDLMAPVFDTKSGYHLRPISQPIAALAPTARPVDPALGFSVQLWTASLGNGLIPLTFDPTYSDRARVWLAGNGDQISSTLPTVTYVDAEGGKTYTAVSYLVAGKEQGLGARMIARANELKALLDPKDPYTVTALRNYVQLLESQRSISAVYADPTY
;
A
#
# COMPACT_ATOMS: atom_id res chain seq x y z
N MET A 1 -19.77 27.81 92.49
CA MET A 1 -20.66 26.79 91.89
C MET A 1 -21.12 27.27 90.50
N LYS A 2 -20.26 27.15 89.49
CA LYS A 2 -20.49 26.40 88.24
C LYS A 2 -21.73 25.47 88.20
N ARG A 3 -22.47 25.60 87.08
CA ARG A 3 -23.44 24.67 86.44
C ARG A 3 -24.79 24.46 87.15
N LEU A 4 -25.84 25.12 86.65
CA LEU A 4 -27.05 24.44 86.15
C LEU A 4 -27.98 25.41 85.37
N LEU A 5 -27.99 25.23 84.03
CA LEU A 5 -29.16 25.28 83.12
C LEU A 5 -30.08 26.53 83.14
N ALA A 6 -30.11 27.46 82.18
CA ALA A 6 -29.80 27.48 80.74
C ALA A 6 -30.70 26.62 79.82
N VAL A 7 -31.89 26.18 80.28
CA VAL A 7 -32.79 25.32 79.46
C VAL A 7 -34.15 25.95 79.08
N THR A 8 -34.53 27.12 79.59
CA THR A 8 -35.89 27.64 79.38
C THR A 8 -36.03 28.83 78.42
N ALA A 9 -34.94 29.33 77.82
CA ALA A 9 -35.01 30.43 76.85
C ALA A 9 -34.88 29.99 75.37
N ALA A 10 -34.71 28.69 75.10
CA ALA A 10 -34.45 28.15 73.75
C ALA A 10 -35.66 27.47 73.08
N ALA A 11 -36.85 27.50 73.69
CA ALA A 11 -38.01 26.73 73.20
C ALA A 11 -39.10 27.54 72.48
N CYS A 12 -39.00 28.87 72.37
CA CYS A 12 -40.02 29.70 71.70
C CYS A 12 -39.54 30.40 70.41
N ALA A 13 -38.36 30.06 69.87
CA ALA A 13 -37.82 30.65 68.64
C ALA A 13 -37.61 29.62 67.51
N ALA A 14 -38.39 28.54 67.48
CA ALA A 14 -38.37 27.51 66.42
C ALA A 14 -39.71 27.39 65.67
N LEU A 15 -40.46 28.48 65.56
CA LEU A 15 -41.43 28.67 64.46
C LEU A 15 -40.75 29.56 63.41
N SER A 16 -39.69 29.03 62.82
CA SER A 16 -39.13 29.51 61.56
C SER A 16 -39.82 28.73 60.45
N CYS A 17 -40.47 29.46 59.54
CA CYS A 17 -41.08 29.01 58.31
C CYS A 17 -40.29 27.88 57.64
N GLY A 18 -40.98 26.80 57.27
CA GLY A 18 -40.46 25.86 56.28
C GLY A 18 -40.16 26.65 55.01
N GLY A 19 -38.92 26.61 54.54
CA GLY A 19 -38.55 27.19 53.25
C GLY A 19 -39.42 26.59 52.13
N PRO A 20 -39.57 27.28 50.99
CA PRO A 20 -40.35 26.78 49.86
C PRO A 20 -39.88 25.37 49.50
N VAL A 21 -40.81 24.42 49.54
CA VAL A 21 -40.57 23.06 49.07
C VAL A 21 -40.30 23.17 47.57
N ALA A 22 -39.18 22.61 47.10
CA ALA A 22 -38.89 22.60 45.67
C ALA A 22 -40.08 21.94 44.92
N PRO A 23 -40.60 22.55 43.85
CA PRO A 23 -41.78 22.04 43.17
C PRO A 23 -41.52 20.63 42.62
N ARG A 24 -42.51 19.74 42.70
CA ARG A 24 -42.37 18.38 42.16
C ARG A 24 -42.42 18.43 40.63
N THR A 25 -41.33 18.03 39.99
CA THR A 25 -41.28 17.94 38.52
C THR A 25 -41.84 16.60 38.03
N THR A 26 -42.70 16.64 37.02
CA THR A 26 -43.11 15.48 36.22
C THR A 26 -42.54 15.52 34.80
N VAL A 27 -41.57 16.40 34.55
CA VAL A 27 -40.84 16.46 33.28
C VAL A 27 -40.08 15.16 33.11
N GLN A 28 -40.28 14.49 31.97
CA GLN A 28 -39.59 13.23 31.68
C GLN A 28 -38.15 13.53 31.23
N ALA A 29 -37.23 12.57 31.41
CA ALA A 29 -35.81 12.69 31.00
C ALA A 29 -35.65 13.06 29.50
N ASP A 30 -34.48 13.51 29.04
CA ASP A 30 -34.22 13.79 27.61
C ASP A 30 -35.06 14.92 26.98
N ALA A 31 -35.52 15.87 27.80
CA ALA A 31 -36.05 17.14 27.32
C ALA A 31 -34.91 18.00 26.75
N ILE A 32 -34.94 18.28 25.45
CA ILE A 32 -33.92 19.08 24.76
C ILE A 32 -34.50 20.45 24.48
N ALA A 33 -33.82 21.52 24.90
CA ALA A 33 -34.24 22.86 24.53
C ALA A 33 -33.94 23.05 23.03
N LYS A 34 -34.88 23.60 22.26
CA LYS A 34 -34.62 23.92 20.85
C LYS A 34 -33.46 24.91 20.69
N ALA A 35 -33.20 25.74 21.70
CA ALA A 35 -32.04 26.61 21.78
C ALA A 35 -30.71 25.83 21.79
N ASP A 36 -30.68 24.63 22.36
CA ASP A 36 -29.50 23.78 22.32
C ASP A 36 -29.15 23.39 20.89
N LEU A 37 -30.13 23.19 20.01
CA LEU A 37 -29.93 22.76 18.62
C LEU A 37 -29.61 23.92 17.66
N GLN A 38 -29.54 25.16 18.13
CA GLN A 38 -29.22 26.30 17.26
C GLN A 38 -27.73 26.36 16.91
N GLY A 39 -27.40 27.03 15.79
CA GLY A 39 -26.04 27.20 15.30
C GLY A 39 -25.54 26.04 14.44
N THR A 40 -24.26 26.11 14.05
CA THR A 40 -23.59 25.09 13.25
C THR A 40 -22.90 24.07 14.15
N TRP A 41 -22.93 22.81 13.72
CA TRP A 41 -22.36 21.67 14.42
C TRP A 41 -21.44 20.91 13.47
N TYR A 42 -20.32 20.42 13.96
CA TYR A 42 -19.62 19.32 13.33
C TYR A 42 -20.39 18.03 13.54
N TYR A 43 -20.38 17.15 12.55
CA TYR A 43 -21.00 15.83 12.57
C TYR A 43 -20.01 14.80 12.04
N ARG A 44 -19.84 13.70 12.78
CA ARG A 44 -19.02 12.55 12.38
C ARG A 44 -19.64 11.27 12.90
N GLN A 45 -19.55 10.22 12.09
CA GLN A 45 -19.87 8.86 12.49
C GLN A 45 -18.60 8.04 12.69
N THR A 46 -18.63 7.11 13.64
CA THR A 46 -17.50 6.20 13.93
C THR A 46 -18.03 4.83 14.26
N VAL A 47 -17.51 3.80 13.62
CA VAL A 47 -17.78 2.40 13.97
C VAL A 47 -17.06 2.09 15.28
N ILE A 48 -17.80 1.67 16.30
CA ILE A 48 -17.27 1.43 17.66
C ILE A 48 -17.48 -0.01 18.13
N GLY A 49 -18.04 -0.87 17.28
CA GLY A 49 -18.22 -2.28 17.58
C GLY A 49 -18.66 -3.05 16.35
N VAL A 50 -17.97 -4.16 16.08
CA VAL A 50 -18.14 -5.01 14.91
C VAL A 50 -17.94 -6.47 15.32
N PRO A 51 -18.77 -7.42 14.85
CA PRO A 51 -18.48 -8.84 14.99
C PRO A 51 -17.20 -9.22 14.22
N PHE A 52 -16.39 -10.13 14.78
CA PHE A 52 -15.15 -10.60 14.16
C PHE A 52 -15.33 -11.06 12.70
N THR A 53 -16.45 -11.72 12.42
CA THR A 53 -16.81 -12.30 11.10
C THR A 53 -17.16 -11.27 10.03
N THR A 54 -17.08 -9.97 10.33
CA THR A 54 -17.39 -8.88 9.39
C THR A 54 -16.15 -8.45 8.63
N GLY A 55 -16.09 -8.72 7.32
CA GLY A 55 -14.95 -8.39 6.46
C GLY A 55 -15.01 -7.04 5.73
N PHE A 56 -16.16 -6.34 5.77
CA PHE A 56 -16.40 -5.12 4.98
C PHE A 56 -16.37 -3.81 5.79
N THR A 57 -16.09 -3.89 7.10
CA THR A 57 -15.94 -2.74 8.00
C THR A 57 -15.14 -3.13 9.24
N PHE A 58 -14.63 -2.16 10.01
CA PHE A 58 -13.80 -2.40 11.19
C PHE A 58 -13.97 -1.33 12.28
N ILE A 59 -13.53 -1.63 13.51
CA ILE A 59 -13.59 -0.68 14.64
C ILE A 59 -12.71 0.53 14.34
N GLY A 60 -13.25 1.73 14.53
CA GLY A 60 -12.55 2.99 14.29
C GLY A 60 -12.81 3.55 12.90
N GLU A 61 -13.45 2.81 11.99
CA GLU A 61 -13.81 3.31 10.67
C GLU A 61 -14.77 4.51 10.76
N GLN A 62 -14.55 5.50 9.89
CA GLN A 62 -15.29 6.76 9.88
C GLN A 62 -15.68 7.20 8.46
N GLY A 63 -15.67 6.27 7.49
CA GLY A 63 -16.07 6.50 6.10
C GLY A 63 -15.28 7.57 5.31
N GLU A 64 -15.58 7.67 4.00
CA GLU A 64 -14.91 8.60 3.08
C GLU A 64 -15.39 10.05 3.31
N ASN A 65 -14.50 10.92 3.81
CA ASN A 65 -14.73 12.38 3.95
C ASN A 65 -15.98 12.79 4.77
N GLU A 66 -16.44 11.98 5.73
CA GLU A 66 -17.73 12.18 6.43
C GLU A 66 -17.72 13.23 7.57
N MET A 67 -16.65 14.00 7.78
CA MET A 67 -16.72 15.11 8.74
C MET A 67 -17.47 16.28 8.10
N GLU A 68 -18.69 16.51 8.55
CA GLU A 68 -19.60 17.50 7.97
C GLU A 68 -19.87 18.65 8.93
N LYS A 69 -20.14 19.85 8.39
CA LYS A 69 -20.77 20.94 9.15
C LYS A 69 -22.27 20.91 8.87
N VAL A 70 -23.08 20.89 9.92
CA VAL A 70 -24.53 20.73 9.86
C VAL A 70 -25.27 21.80 10.66
N VAL A 71 -26.50 22.09 10.23
CA VAL A 71 -27.50 22.85 10.96
C VAL A 71 -28.73 21.99 11.18
N TRP A 72 -29.41 22.19 12.31
CA TRP A 72 -30.62 21.43 12.64
C TRP A 72 -31.86 22.07 12.00
N ASP A 73 -32.59 21.26 11.24
CA ASP A 73 -33.91 21.56 10.70
C ASP A 73 -34.97 20.86 11.55
N ILE A 74 -35.70 21.64 12.35
CA ILE A 74 -36.68 21.15 13.31
C ILE A 74 -38.08 21.23 12.67
N GLN A 75 -38.62 20.08 12.26
CA GLN A 75 -39.99 19.95 11.76
C GLN A 75 -40.93 19.45 12.87
N GLU A 76 -42.20 19.19 12.54
CA GLU A 76 -43.19 18.70 13.52
C GLU A 76 -42.92 17.26 13.97
N ASP A 77 -42.55 16.38 13.03
CA ASP A 77 -42.37 14.94 13.29
C ASP A 77 -40.92 14.46 13.13
N VAL A 78 -40.03 15.27 12.57
CA VAL A 78 -38.65 14.87 12.23
C VAL A 78 -37.66 16.00 12.55
N LEU A 79 -36.55 15.64 13.19
CA LEU A 79 -35.38 16.48 13.39
C LEU A 79 -34.31 16.05 12.37
N THR A 80 -33.94 16.94 11.45
CA THR A 80 -32.97 16.63 10.38
C THR A 80 -31.69 17.44 10.57
N ALA A 81 -30.53 16.79 10.57
CA ALA A 81 -29.24 17.46 10.43
C ALA A 81 -28.94 17.66 8.94
N ARG A 82 -28.85 18.92 8.50
CA ARG A 82 -28.61 19.29 7.10
C ARG A 82 -27.24 19.93 6.95
N ARG A 83 -26.52 19.63 5.87
CA ARG A 83 -25.24 20.28 5.56
C ARG A 83 -25.40 21.81 5.56
N ALA A 84 -24.49 22.50 6.25
CA ALA A 84 -24.51 23.94 6.49
C ALA A 84 -23.74 24.75 5.44
N TYR A 85 -23.12 24.09 4.47
CA TYR A 85 -22.31 24.71 3.41
C TYR A 85 -22.56 24.02 2.06
N GLU A 86 -22.34 24.73 0.96
CA GLU A 86 -22.45 24.16 -0.38
C GLU A 86 -21.31 23.16 -0.65
N TYR A 87 -21.65 21.94 -1.06
CA TYR A 87 -20.65 20.93 -1.40
C TYR A 87 -19.77 21.37 -2.60
N VAL A 88 -20.40 22.06 -3.57
CA VAL A 88 -19.71 22.78 -4.63
C VAL A 88 -20.01 24.27 -4.48
N LYS A 89 -18.99 25.06 -4.15
CA LYS A 89 -19.13 26.50 -3.89
C LYS A 89 -19.69 27.23 -5.13
N GLY A 90 -20.75 28.01 -4.95
CA GLY A 90 -21.44 28.78 -5.98
C GLY A 90 -22.45 27.99 -6.82
N SER A 91 -22.69 26.70 -6.54
CA SER A 91 -23.60 25.87 -7.35
C SER A 91 -25.09 26.04 -7.00
N GLU A 92 -25.41 26.39 -5.75
CA GLU A 92 -26.78 26.47 -5.23
C GLU A 92 -27.12 27.89 -4.73
N LYS A 93 -26.29 28.86 -5.11
CA LYS A 93 -26.36 30.22 -4.59
C LYS A 93 -27.63 30.92 -5.07
N GLY A 94 -28.46 31.33 -4.12
CA GLY A 94 -29.70 32.07 -4.38
C GLY A 94 -30.91 31.18 -4.67
N GLU A 95 -30.78 29.85 -4.57
CA GLU A 95 -31.88 28.92 -4.73
C GLU A 95 -32.78 28.89 -3.48
N PRO A 96 -34.08 29.25 -3.58
CA PRO A 96 -34.98 29.29 -2.44
C PRO A 96 -35.18 27.94 -1.75
N SER A 97 -34.98 26.82 -2.45
CA SER A 97 -35.10 25.46 -1.91
C SER A 97 -34.03 25.13 -0.86
N HIS A 98 -32.93 25.86 -0.85
CA HIS A 98 -31.83 25.70 0.10
C HIS A 98 -31.80 26.81 1.16
N ALA A 99 -32.80 27.69 1.17
CA ALA A 99 -32.93 28.77 2.14
C ALA A 99 -33.68 28.27 3.39
N GLY A 100 -32.97 28.20 4.51
CA GLY A 100 -33.54 27.83 5.81
C GLY A 100 -33.50 28.97 6.83
N PRO A 101 -34.20 28.82 7.98
CA PRO A 101 -34.21 29.81 9.07
C PRO A 101 -32.83 30.11 9.66
N ALA A 102 -31.86 29.22 9.46
CA ALA A 102 -30.49 29.29 9.96
C ALA A 102 -29.43 29.53 8.86
N GLY A 103 -29.85 29.85 7.63
CA GLY A 103 -28.94 30.02 6.47
C GLY A 103 -29.12 28.93 5.42
N TYR A 104 -28.04 28.55 4.76
CA TYR A 104 -28.05 27.50 3.73
C TYR A 104 -28.38 26.11 4.33
N GLN A 105 -29.21 25.35 3.64
CA GLN A 105 -29.65 24.00 4.00
C GLN A 105 -29.41 23.04 2.82
N GLY A 106 -28.35 22.25 2.92
CA GLY A 106 -27.99 21.24 1.93
C GLY A 106 -28.62 19.87 2.18
N ALA A 107 -27.91 18.83 1.72
CA ALA A 107 -28.31 17.44 1.90
C ALA A 107 -28.49 17.07 3.39
N ALA A 108 -29.45 16.19 3.67
CA ALA A 108 -29.63 15.61 4.99
C ALA A 108 -28.55 14.55 5.23
N VAL A 109 -27.82 14.64 6.35
CA VAL A 109 -26.77 13.68 6.74
C VAL A 109 -27.16 12.83 7.94
N ALA A 110 -28.13 13.28 8.74
CA ALA A 110 -28.80 12.49 9.76
C ALA A 110 -30.23 12.95 9.95
N ALA A 111 -31.13 12.06 10.36
CA ALA A 111 -32.51 12.42 10.69
C ALA A 111 -33.10 11.50 11.76
N PHE A 112 -33.88 12.09 12.67
CA PHE A 112 -34.43 11.43 13.85
C PHE A 112 -35.90 11.79 14.03
N ARG A 113 -36.73 10.87 14.53
CA ARG A 113 -38.16 11.16 14.77
C ARG A 113 -38.33 12.05 16.00
N ILE A 114 -39.25 12.99 15.96
CA ILE A 114 -39.66 13.78 17.13
C ILE A 114 -40.87 13.11 17.78
N LYS A 115 -40.79 12.83 19.08
CA LYS A 115 -41.89 12.24 19.86
C LYS A 115 -42.91 13.30 20.29
N SER A 116 -42.43 14.49 20.64
CA SER A 116 -43.28 15.60 21.10
C SER A 116 -42.55 16.93 21.17
N HIS A 117 -43.27 18.03 20.94
CA HIS A 117 -42.87 19.39 21.31
C HIS A 117 -43.63 19.83 22.56
N PHE A 118 -42.98 20.47 23.53
CA PHE A 118 -43.62 20.89 24.79
C PHE A 118 -42.90 22.08 25.43
N ASP A 119 -43.55 22.67 26.42
CA ASP A 119 -43.00 23.68 27.32
C ASP A 119 -42.92 23.15 28.73
N ILE A 120 -41.88 23.54 29.47
CA ILE A 120 -41.75 23.23 30.89
C ILE A 120 -42.31 24.42 31.67
N ILE A 121 -43.51 24.26 32.22
CA ILE A 121 -44.21 25.31 32.98
C ILE A 121 -44.60 24.82 34.37
N ARG A 122 -44.84 25.75 35.29
CA ARG A 122 -45.58 25.43 36.51
C ARG A 122 -47.04 25.14 36.12
N GLU A 123 -47.55 24.02 36.59
CA GLU A 123 -48.96 23.67 36.43
C GLU A 123 -49.80 24.78 37.04
N TYR A 124 -50.85 25.22 36.36
CA TYR A 124 -51.68 26.32 36.84
C TYR A 124 -53.15 26.00 36.61
N ASN A 125 -54.04 26.67 37.35
CA ASN A 125 -55.47 26.57 37.12
C ASN A 125 -55.85 27.44 35.89
N PRO A 126 -56.33 26.85 34.79
CA PRO A 126 -56.61 27.59 33.55
C PRO A 126 -57.76 28.61 33.69
N SER A 127 -58.58 28.53 34.75
CA SER A 127 -59.66 29.49 35.01
C SER A 127 -59.26 30.65 35.93
N THR A 128 -58.25 30.48 36.78
CA THR A 128 -57.85 31.49 37.80
C THR A 128 -56.41 31.99 37.66
N GLY A 129 -55.55 31.29 36.92
CA GLY A 129 -54.13 31.61 36.75
C GLY A 129 -53.24 31.28 37.95
N GLU A 130 -53.78 30.65 38.99
CA GLU A 130 -53.03 30.28 40.20
C GLU A 130 -52.08 29.11 39.91
N GLU A 131 -50.77 29.29 40.17
CA GLU A 131 -49.74 28.27 39.96
C GLU A 131 -49.70 27.24 41.11
N TYR A 132 -49.58 25.96 40.76
CA TYR A 132 -49.37 24.85 41.67
C TYR A 132 -47.86 24.55 41.85
N ASP A 133 -47.50 23.87 42.95
CA ASP A 133 -46.14 23.40 43.24
C ASP A 133 -45.74 22.14 42.45
N LYS A 134 -46.13 22.10 41.16
CA LYS A 134 -45.83 21.00 40.24
C LYS A 134 -45.39 21.57 38.90
N VAL A 135 -44.30 21.04 38.34
CA VAL A 135 -43.78 21.42 37.01
C VAL A 135 -44.16 20.33 36.01
N VAL A 136 -44.81 20.72 34.91
CA VAL A 136 -45.39 19.80 33.91
C VAL A 136 -44.93 20.14 32.50
N GLU A 137 -45.02 19.15 31.61
CA GLU A 137 -44.85 19.35 30.16
C GLU A 137 -46.18 19.83 29.55
N SER A 138 -46.23 21.07 29.06
CA SER A 138 -47.41 21.68 28.44
C SER A 138 -47.31 21.72 26.92
N GLN A 139 -48.45 21.54 26.25
CA GLN A 139 -48.58 21.61 24.80
C GLN A 139 -49.54 22.72 24.34
N GLU A 140 -49.80 23.71 25.18
CA GLU A 140 -50.77 24.78 24.92
C GLU A 140 -50.39 25.67 23.71
N ARG A 141 -49.10 25.96 23.53
CA ARG A 141 -48.60 26.74 22.38
C ARG A 141 -48.51 25.87 21.12
N LYS A 142 -48.38 26.48 19.94
CA LYS A 142 -48.14 25.71 18.70
C LYS A 142 -46.77 25.05 18.73
N TRP A 143 -46.59 23.91 18.04
CA TRP A 143 -45.38 23.09 18.14
C TRP A 143 -44.09 23.89 17.87
N TYR A 144 -44.12 24.83 16.92
CA TYR A 144 -42.96 25.67 16.54
C TYR A 144 -42.65 26.77 17.57
N GLU A 145 -43.63 27.19 18.39
CA GLU A 145 -43.48 28.20 19.47
C GLU A 145 -43.01 27.59 20.81
N ARG A 146 -43.14 26.27 20.96
CA ARG A 146 -42.72 25.54 22.16
C ARG A 146 -41.19 25.49 22.26
N ALA A 147 -40.67 25.58 23.48
CA ALA A 147 -39.25 25.71 23.78
C ALA A 147 -38.49 24.36 23.79
N PHE A 148 -39.17 23.24 24.02
CA PHE A 148 -38.53 21.93 24.16
C PHE A 148 -39.04 20.92 23.12
N VAL A 149 -38.16 19.97 22.82
CA VAL A 149 -38.43 18.79 21.98
C VAL A 149 -37.95 17.53 22.67
N ARG A 150 -38.62 16.42 22.37
CA ARG A 150 -38.20 15.07 22.75
C ARG A 150 -38.01 14.27 21.48
N VAL A 151 -36.78 13.82 21.26
CA VAL A 151 -36.35 13.15 20.03
C VAL A 151 -36.20 11.66 20.30
N ASP A 152 -36.57 10.84 19.33
CA ASP A 152 -36.26 9.42 19.30
C ASP A 152 -34.87 9.21 18.69
N TRP A 153 -33.86 9.16 19.55
CA TRP A 153 -32.47 8.93 19.15
C TRP A 153 -32.18 7.48 18.74
N SER A 154 -33.16 6.58 18.88
CA SER A 154 -32.93 5.15 18.70
C SER A 154 -32.61 4.72 17.27
N THR A 155 -33.01 5.50 16.27
CA THR A 155 -32.91 5.14 14.85
C THR A 155 -32.50 6.37 14.04
N ASN A 156 -31.44 6.27 13.22
CA ASN A 156 -31.17 7.25 12.15
C ASN A 156 -32.03 6.89 10.94
N LEU A 157 -32.79 7.84 10.41
CA LEU A 157 -33.57 7.65 9.19
C LEU A 157 -32.71 7.78 7.93
N VAL A 158 -31.49 8.32 8.06
CA VAL A 158 -30.45 8.34 7.01
C VAL A 158 -29.51 7.16 7.28
N SER A 159 -29.45 6.18 6.37
CA SER A 159 -28.72 4.92 6.58
C SER A 159 -27.55 4.69 5.61
N ASN A 160 -27.26 5.60 4.70
CA ASN A 160 -26.15 5.51 3.76
C ASN A 160 -24.81 5.87 4.45
N PHE A 161 -24.26 4.92 5.21
CA PHE A 161 -22.90 5.00 5.71
C PHE A 161 -21.94 4.46 4.63
N ASN A 162 -20.96 5.25 4.20
CA ASN A 162 -20.05 4.86 3.12
C ASN A 162 -18.82 4.16 3.71
N PHE A 163 -18.85 2.83 3.75
CA PHE A 163 -17.70 2.05 4.22
C PHE A 163 -16.52 2.19 3.26
N LEU A 164 -15.34 2.50 3.82
CA LEU A 164 -14.05 2.48 3.14
C LEU A 164 -13.71 1.06 2.69
N ALA A 165 -13.95 0.08 3.57
CA ALA A 165 -13.65 -1.34 3.33
C ALA A 165 -14.71 -2.07 2.49
N ASP A 166 -15.42 -1.39 1.59
CA ASP A 166 -16.25 -2.09 0.59
C ASP A 166 -15.32 -2.65 -0.50
N TRP A 167 -14.82 -3.88 -0.29
CA TRP A 167 -13.90 -4.59 -1.20
C TRP A 167 -14.53 -4.92 -2.57
N SER A 168 -15.77 -4.50 -2.82
CA SER A 168 -16.51 -4.83 -4.03
C SER A 168 -16.40 -3.71 -5.09
N ALA A 169 -16.14 -4.11 -6.32
CA ALA A 169 -15.85 -3.25 -7.47
C ALA A 169 -16.92 -2.16 -7.77
N PRO A 170 -16.64 -1.19 -8.67
CA PRO A 170 -17.65 -0.28 -9.21
C PRO A 170 -18.84 -0.94 -9.95
N SER A 171 -18.82 -2.26 -10.14
CA SER A 171 -19.86 -3.04 -10.82
C SER A 171 -20.80 -3.81 -9.89
N ILE A 172 -20.68 -3.61 -8.57
CA ILE A 172 -21.37 -4.39 -7.55
C ILE A 172 -22.27 -3.47 -6.69
N GLN A 173 -23.43 -3.97 -6.22
CA GLN A 173 -24.39 -3.14 -5.49
C GLN A 173 -23.86 -2.80 -4.09
N PRO A 174 -24.03 -1.56 -3.58
CA PRO A 174 -23.55 -1.17 -2.26
C PRO A 174 -24.15 -2.04 -1.15
N ILE A 175 -23.36 -2.31 -0.10
CA ILE A 175 -23.80 -3.06 1.09
C ILE A 175 -25.07 -2.42 1.65
N ARG A 176 -26.14 -3.21 1.70
CA ARG A 176 -27.41 -2.72 2.23
C ARG A 176 -27.38 -2.66 3.75
N THR A 177 -27.59 -1.47 4.27
CA THR A 177 -27.70 -1.17 5.70
C THR A 177 -29.15 -0.85 6.09
N ASP A 178 -29.68 -1.59 7.06
CA ASP A 178 -31.00 -1.33 7.66
C ASP A 178 -30.81 -0.87 9.12
N PRO A 179 -31.32 0.30 9.54
CA PRO A 179 -31.15 0.78 10.91
C PRO A 179 -32.03 0.01 11.90
N VAL A 180 -31.53 -0.20 13.12
CA VAL A 180 -32.25 -0.90 14.21
C VAL A 180 -32.45 0.03 15.40
N PRO A 181 -33.66 0.09 15.99
CA PRO A 181 -33.90 0.86 17.21
C PRO A 181 -33.00 0.41 18.36
N TYR A 182 -32.10 1.28 18.80
CA TYR A 182 -31.20 1.04 19.94
C TYR A 182 -31.16 2.27 20.84
N TYR A 183 -31.56 2.13 22.11
CA TYR A 183 -31.53 3.22 23.09
C TYR A 183 -31.17 2.69 24.47
N VAL A 184 -30.19 3.32 25.12
CA VAL A 184 -29.76 2.96 26.46
C VAL A 184 -30.20 4.03 27.45
N SER A 185 -30.99 3.62 28.45
CA SER A 185 -31.58 4.53 29.44
C SER A 185 -30.73 4.76 30.68
N ASP A 186 -29.72 3.93 30.95
CA ASP A 186 -28.81 4.14 32.07
C ASP A 186 -27.77 5.21 31.70
N PRO A 187 -27.80 6.41 32.32
CA PRO A 187 -26.88 7.49 31.97
C PRO A 187 -25.41 7.17 32.29
N LYS A 188 -25.12 6.10 33.05
CA LYS A 188 -23.75 5.64 33.32
C LYS A 188 -23.19 4.76 32.21
N ASP A 189 -24.04 4.25 31.33
CA ASP A 189 -23.63 3.41 30.22
C ASP A 189 -22.83 4.23 29.18
N PRO A 190 -21.74 3.70 28.60
CA PRO A 190 -20.98 4.39 27.56
C PRO A 190 -21.79 4.68 26.28
N ASP A 191 -22.86 3.95 26.01
CA ASP A 191 -23.69 4.09 24.81
C ASP A 191 -24.92 4.98 25.01
N ALA A 192 -25.18 5.42 26.24
CA ALA A 192 -26.32 6.27 26.55
C ALA A 192 -26.25 7.62 25.80
N PHE A 193 -27.42 8.15 25.45
CA PHE A 193 -27.52 9.49 24.88
C PHE A 193 -26.92 10.51 25.85
N ARG A 194 -26.05 11.38 25.33
CA ARG A 194 -25.39 12.40 26.14
C ARG A 194 -25.48 13.75 25.45
N LEU A 195 -25.92 14.74 26.22
CA LEU A 195 -26.01 16.13 25.85
C LEU A 195 -25.29 16.96 26.91
N GLU A 196 -24.19 17.59 26.54
CA GLU A 196 -23.38 18.38 27.45
C GLU A 196 -23.61 19.87 27.29
N ARG A 197 -23.65 20.56 28.43
CA ARG A 197 -23.68 22.02 28.54
C ARG A 197 -22.48 22.45 29.37
N PRO A 198 -21.76 23.53 28.98
CA PRO A 198 -20.67 24.08 29.78
C PRO A 198 -21.09 24.43 31.22
N ASP A 199 -22.31 24.94 31.36
CA ASP A 199 -22.95 25.26 32.63
C ASP A 199 -24.48 25.20 32.47
N SER A 200 -25.24 25.38 33.56
CA SER A 200 -26.71 25.27 33.55
C SER A 200 -27.44 26.36 32.77
N SER A 201 -26.76 27.45 32.39
CA SER A 201 -27.31 28.59 31.63
C SER A 201 -26.86 28.64 30.18
N SER A 202 -25.82 27.88 29.81
CA SER A 202 -25.25 27.81 28.47
C SER A 202 -25.98 26.79 27.60
N ALA A 203 -26.07 27.07 26.30
CA ALA A 203 -26.56 26.10 25.31
C ALA A 203 -25.63 24.89 25.23
N ALA A 204 -26.16 23.74 24.79
CA ALA A 204 -25.34 22.56 24.60
C ALA A 204 -24.20 22.81 23.61
N ASN A 205 -23.01 22.27 23.92
CA ASN A 205 -21.82 22.37 23.07
C ASN A 205 -21.39 21.02 22.49
N TYR A 206 -21.91 19.91 23.02
CA TYR A 206 -21.60 18.57 22.56
C TYR A 206 -22.82 17.65 22.72
N MET A 207 -23.03 16.77 21.75
CA MET A 207 -24.05 15.74 21.77
C MET A 207 -23.53 14.46 21.14
N GLU A 208 -23.83 13.31 21.71
CA GLU A 208 -23.49 12.00 21.15
C GLU A 208 -24.67 11.03 21.20
N VAL A 209 -24.78 10.24 20.15
CA VAL A 209 -25.83 9.23 19.98
C VAL A 209 -25.17 7.93 19.50
N THR A 210 -25.46 6.82 20.17
CA THR A 210 -25.02 5.49 19.72
C THR A 210 -26.17 4.76 19.05
N GLN A 211 -25.90 4.15 17.90
CA GLN A 211 -26.90 3.53 17.02
C GLN A 211 -26.44 2.14 16.59
N LYS A 212 -27.41 1.31 16.20
CA LYS A 212 -27.15 0.00 15.61
C LYS A 212 -27.66 -0.07 14.18
N LEU A 213 -26.87 -0.70 13.31
CA LEU A 213 -27.20 -0.96 11.92
C LEU A 213 -27.08 -2.47 11.67
N ILE A 214 -27.94 -3.02 10.82
CA ILE A 214 -27.77 -4.36 10.26
C ILE A 214 -27.24 -4.21 8.85
N ALA A 215 -26.05 -4.75 8.59
CA ALA A 215 -25.48 -4.85 7.26
C ALA A 215 -25.74 -6.25 6.68
N GLN A 216 -26.33 -6.31 5.48
CA GLN A 216 -26.67 -7.56 4.80
C GLN A 216 -25.60 -7.92 3.77
N PRO A 217 -25.20 -9.20 3.65
CA PRO A 217 -24.27 -9.63 2.61
C PRO A 217 -24.89 -9.45 1.22
N GLU A 218 -24.02 -9.15 0.26
CA GLU A 218 -24.44 -8.92 -1.12
C GLU A 218 -24.90 -10.21 -1.80
N MET A 219 -25.73 -10.12 -2.85
CA MET A 219 -26.31 -11.27 -3.55
C MET A 219 -25.86 -11.33 -5.01
N VAL A 220 -25.27 -12.45 -5.42
CA VAL A 220 -24.89 -12.72 -6.82
C VAL A 220 -25.94 -13.61 -7.49
N THR A 221 -26.35 -13.24 -8.71
CA THR A 221 -27.22 -14.08 -9.54
C THR A 221 -26.41 -14.75 -10.65
N PHE A 222 -26.44 -16.07 -10.72
CA PHE A 222 -25.74 -16.87 -11.72
C PHE A 222 -26.53 -16.98 -13.03
N GLU A 223 -25.86 -17.43 -14.10
CA GLU A 223 -26.46 -17.62 -15.44
C GLU A 223 -27.67 -18.58 -15.43
N ASP A 224 -27.76 -19.48 -14.45
CA ASP A 224 -28.90 -20.39 -14.25
C ASP A 224 -30.11 -19.71 -13.56
N GLY A 225 -29.98 -18.43 -13.21
CA GLY A 225 -30.99 -17.63 -12.53
C GLY A 225 -31.05 -17.83 -11.03
N SER A 226 -30.16 -18.63 -10.44
CA SER A 226 -30.06 -18.79 -8.99
C SER A 226 -29.35 -17.60 -8.35
N THR A 227 -29.84 -17.14 -7.19
CA THR A 227 -29.29 -16.00 -6.46
C THR A 227 -28.77 -16.46 -5.11
N TRP A 228 -27.49 -16.25 -4.83
CA TRP A 228 -26.80 -16.67 -3.61
C TRP A 228 -26.07 -15.49 -2.99
N PRO A 229 -25.94 -15.42 -1.65
CA PRO A 229 -25.09 -14.40 -1.04
C PRO A 229 -23.63 -14.60 -1.47
N LEU A 230 -22.92 -13.54 -1.85
CA LEU A 230 -21.55 -13.59 -2.37
C LEU A 230 -20.61 -14.36 -1.45
N CYS A 231 -20.74 -14.15 -0.13
CA CYS A 231 -19.94 -14.81 0.88
C CYS A 231 -20.11 -16.35 0.93
N PHE A 232 -21.19 -16.93 0.38
CA PHE A 232 -21.33 -18.40 0.27
C PHE A 232 -20.35 -19.00 -0.74
N LEU A 233 -19.72 -18.15 -1.56
CA LEU A 233 -18.79 -18.53 -2.60
C LEU A 233 -17.33 -18.37 -2.15
N GLU A 234 -17.09 -17.84 -0.94
CA GLU A 234 -15.76 -17.65 -0.36
C GLU A 234 -15.47 -18.67 0.76
N TYR A 235 -14.30 -19.30 0.71
CA TYR A 235 -13.85 -20.28 1.71
C TYR A 235 -13.05 -19.60 2.83
N THR A 236 -13.66 -18.65 3.53
CA THR A 236 -13.03 -17.89 4.64
C THR A 236 -13.89 -17.95 5.91
N VAL A 237 -13.45 -17.30 6.98
CA VAL A 237 -14.18 -17.19 8.27
C VAL A 237 -15.39 -16.23 8.18
N ALA A 238 -15.85 -15.92 6.95
CA ALA A 238 -16.93 -14.98 6.72
C ALA A 238 -18.29 -15.56 7.14
N ASP A 239 -19.02 -14.79 7.95
CA ASP A 239 -20.40 -15.13 8.32
C ASP A 239 -21.37 -14.51 7.31
N CYS A 240 -22.10 -15.38 6.61
CA CYS A 240 -23.15 -14.96 5.67
C CYS A 240 -24.48 -14.57 6.33
N ALA A 241 -24.54 -14.51 7.65
CA ALA A 241 -25.64 -13.85 8.35
C ALA A 241 -25.50 -12.33 8.23
N SER A 242 -26.62 -11.62 8.39
CA SER A 242 -26.60 -10.17 8.53
C SER A 242 -25.85 -9.78 9.81
N GLN A 243 -24.93 -8.84 9.70
CA GLN A 243 -24.05 -8.43 10.80
C GLN A 243 -24.62 -7.19 11.51
N GLU A 244 -24.63 -7.20 12.85
CA GLU A 244 -25.03 -6.03 13.64
C GLU A 244 -23.80 -5.15 13.93
N LEU A 245 -23.85 -3.89 13.50
CA LEU A 245 -22.79 -2.90 13.67
C LEU A 245 -23.22 -1.86 14.71
N LYS A 246 -22.26 -1.39 15.53
CA LYS A 246 -22.48 -0.28 16.46
C LYS A 246 -21.75 0.97 15.96
N VAL A 247 -22.50 2.05 15.74
CA VAL A 247 -21.99 3.33 15.22
C VAL A 247 -22.28 4.45 16.21
N ARG A 248 -21.28 5.25 16.53
CA ARG A 248 -21.43 6.47 17.33
C ARG A 248 -21.46 7.69 16.41
N SER A 249 -22.53 8.46 16.54
CA SER A 249 -22.70 9.77 15.90
C SER A 249 -22.35 10.86 16.90
N SER A 250 -21.32 11.65 16.61
CA SER A 250 -20.86 12.74 17.46
C SER A 250 -21.19 14.09 16.82
N PHE A 251 -21.68 15.01 17.65
CA PHE A 251 -22.01 16.38 17.28
C PHE A 251 -21.28 17.36 18.20
N LEU A 252 -20.37 18.16 17.63
CA LEU A 252 -19.61 19.18 18.36
C LEU A 252 -19.97 20.56 17.83
N ARG A 253 -20.29 21.53 18.68
CA ARG A 253 -20.63 22.89 18.23
C ARG A 253 -19.46 23.50 17.44
N ALA A 254 -19.72 23.91 16.20
CA ALA A 254 -18.72 24.45 15.27
C ALA A 254 -18.59 25.97 15.43
N GLU A 255 -17.96 26.39 16.53
CA GLU A 255 -17.69 27.81 16.79
C GLU A 255 -16.63 28.38 15.85
N LYS A 256 -16.55 29.71 15.71
CA LYS A 256 -15.49 30.36 14.92
C LYS A 256 -14.14 30.08 15.57
N ARG A 257 -13.26 29.39 14.85
CA ARG A 257 -11.91 29.02 15.33
C ARG A 257 -10.87 29.96 14.75
N ASP A 258 -9.90 30.34 15.57
CA ASP A 258 -8.69 31.02 15.11
C ASP A 258 -7.75 29.96 14.50
N TYR A 259 -7.79 29.82 13.18
CA TYR A 259 -6.91 28.95 12.41
C TYR A 259 -6.49 29.66 11.14
N GLU A 260 -5.24 29.46 10.72
CA GLU A 260 -4.69 29.99 9.47
C GLU A 260 -4.69 28.86 8.43
N PRO A 261 -5.66 28.83 7.48
CA PRO A 261 -5.67 27.83 6.42
C PRO A 261 -4.43 27.96 5.53
N LEU A 262 -3.91 26.84 5.07
CA LEU A 262 -2.82 26.80 4.09
C LEU A 262 -3.29 26.05 2.85
N VAL A 263 -3.36 26.79 1.74
CA VAL A 263 -3.59 26.19 0.42
C VAL A 263 -2.37 25.34 0.06
N TYR A 264 -2.62 24.10 -0.28
CA TYR A 264 -1.62 23.08 -0.57
C TYR A 264 -1.72 22.68 -2.04
N ASP A 265 -0.87 23.28 -2.86
CA ASP A 265 -0.87 23.02 -4.30
C ASP A 265 -0.10 21.74 -4.67
N ASP A 266 -0.17 21.36 -5.94
CA ASP A 266 0.50 20.16 -6.44
C ASP A 266 2.03 20.21 -6.28
N LYS A 267 2.65 21.41 -6.35
CA LYS A 267 4.11 21.54 -6.17
C LYS A 267 4.52 21.33 -4.72
N MET A 268 3.67 21.72 -3.78
CA MET A 268 3.87 21.40 -2.37
C MET A 268 3.71 19.90 -2.13
N MET A 269 2.69 19.27 -2.72
CA MET A 269 2.46 17.82 -2.67
C MET A 269 3.64 17.02 -3.24
N GLU A 270 4.17 17.41 -4.40
CA GLU A 270 5.35 16.78 -5.03
C GLU A 270 6.59 16.83 -4.12
N ARG A 271 6.69 17.83 -3.23
CA ARG A 271 7.81 17.93 -2.28
C ARG A 271 7.59 17.07 -1.05
N PHE A 272 6.41 17.16 -0.44
CA PHE A 272 6.03 16.41 0.76
C PHE A 272 4.56 16.01 0.69
N GLY A 273 4.27 14.73 0.89
CA GLY A 273 2.89 14.22 0.89
C GLY A 273 2.09 14.62 2.12
N PHE A 274 1.01 15.37 1.91
CA PHE A 274 -0.01 15.62 2.95
C PHE A 274 -1.42 15.29 2.46
N PHE A 275 -2.28 14.78 3.34
CA PHE A 275 -3.70 14.76 3.10
C PHE A 275 -4.23 16.18 2.93
N SER A 276 -5.23 16.33 2.07
CA SER A 276 -5.84 17.64 1.82
C SER A 276 -7.36 17.56 1.77
N THR A 277 -8.00 18.62 2.25
CA THR A 277 -9.43 18.85 2.15
C THR A 277 -9.69 19.67 0.90
N GLU A 278 -10.46 19.11 -0.03
CA GLU A 278 -10.72 19.73 -1.32
C GLU A 278 -12.02 20.52 -1.33
N ARG A 279 -11.97 21.72 -1.92
CA ARG A 279 -13.12 22.57 -2.23
C ARG A 279 -13.22 22.80 -3.72
N LYS A 280 -14.35 22.40 -4.30
CA LYS A 280 -14.69 22.67 -5.69
C LYS A 280 -15.55 23.93 -5.77
N SER A 281 -15.41 24.68 -6.86
CA SER A 281 -16.31 25.79 -7.17
C SER A 281 -16.94 25.65 -8.54
N TYR A 282 -18.14 26.19 -8.66
CA TYR A 282 -18.95 26.17 -9.87
C TYR A 282 -18.84 27.51 -10.61
N ASN A 283 -18.51 27.43 -11.90
CA ASN A 283 -18.58 28.55 -12.83
C ASN A 283 -19.76 28.35 -13.78
N ARG A 284 -20.61 29.36 -13.96
CA ARG A 284 -21.82 29.25 -14.80
C ARG A 284 -21.53 29.01 -16.29
N GLU A 285 -20.41 29.51 -16.81
CA GLU A 285 -20.04 29.37 -18.22
C GLU A 285 -19.29 28.06 -18.50
N TYR A 286 -18.49 27.58 -17.53
CA TYR A 286 -17.54 26.48 -17.72
C TYR A 286 -17.79 25.24 -16.83
N GLY A 287 -18.75 25.29 -15.90
CA GLY A 287 -18.99 24.24 -14.92
C GLY A 287 -17.92 24.18 -13.83
N LEU A 288 -17.53 22.97 -13.42
CA LEU A 288 -16.39 22.76 -12.52
C LEU A 288 -15.08 22.99 -13.27
N THR A 289 -14.15 23.74 -12.69
CA THR A 289 -12.83 24.00 -13.30
C THR A 289 -11.72 23.73 -12.31
N GLU A 290 -10.56 23.26 -12.79
CA GLU A 290 -9.37 23.08 -11.94
C GLU A 290 -8.90 24.42 -11.34
N ALA A 291 -9.02 25.52 -12.08
CA ALA A 291 -8.71 26.86 -11.57
C ALA A 291 -9.63 27.27 -10.39
N GLY A 292 -10.83 26.70 -10.33
CA GLY A 292 -11.79 26.88 -9.25
C GLY A 292 -11.65 25.88 -8.09
N ARG A 293 -10.68 24.96 -8.16
CA ARG A 293 -10.40 23.96 -7.13
C ARG A 293 -9.41 24.53 -6.12
N SER A 294 -9.68 24.35 -4.84
CA SER A 294 -8.76 24.69 -3.75
C SER A 294 -8.53 23.46 -2.89
N ARG A 295 -7.28 23.19 -2.54
CA ARG A 295 -6.91 22.12 -1.62
C ARG A 295 -6.28 22.73 -0.38
N PHE A 296 -6.82 22.40 0.78
CA PHE A 296 -6.27 22.84 2.06
C PHE A 296 -5.52 21.68 2.71
N ILE A 297 -4.32 21.94 3.20
CA ILE A 297 -3.56 20.92 3.95
C ILE A 297 -4.36 20.49 5.19
N ASN A 298 -4.43 19.20 5.45
CA ASN A 298 -4.99 18.68 6.69
C ASN A 298 -3.90 18.74 7.77
N ARG A 299 -4.05 19.65 8.73
CA ARG A 299 -3.09 19.78 9.84
C ARG A 299 -3.76 20.27 11.12
N HIS A 300 -3.17 19.92 12.25
CA HIS A 300 -3.59 20.45 13.53
C HIS A 300 -3.26 21.94 13.68
N ASN A 301 -4.04 22.63 14.48
CA ASN A 301 -3.81 24.03 14.81
C ASN A 301 -2.76 24.17 15.92
N LEU A 302 -1.54 24.52 15.53
CA LEU A 302 -0.39 24.61 16.43
C LEU A 302 -0.43 25.82 17.38
N TRP A 303 -1.24 26.84 17.10
CA TRP A 303 -1.23 28.11 17.85
C TRP A 303 -2.58 28.33 18.52
N ARG A 304 -2.58 28.91 19.73
CA ARG A 304 -3.83 29.36 20.35
C ARG A 304 -4.42 30.56 19.63
N ARG A 305 -3.55 31.41 19.07
CA ARG A 305 -3.91 32.56 18.23
C ARG A 305 -2.88 32.82 17.13
N SER A 306 -3.39 32.94 15.91
CA SER A 306 -2.68 33.18 14.66
C SER A 306 -3.17 34.43 13.94
N LEU A 307 -4.43 34.84 14.14
CA LEU A 307 -5.04 35.95 13.41
C LEU A 307 -5.22 37.20 14.31
N THR A 308 -5.19 38.38 13.66
CA THR A 308 -5.61 39.64 14.27
C THR A 308 -7.09 39.91 13.99
N THR A 309 -7.58 41.09 14.35
CA THR A 309 -8.92 41.57 13.97
C THR A 309 -8.87 42.54 12.80
N ASP A 310 -7.69 42.77 12.22
CA ASP A 310 -7.49 43.78 11.19
C ASP A 310 -7.78 43.20 9.81
N GLU A 311 -8.69 43.85 9.09
CA GLU A 311 -9.01 43.50 7.72
C GLU A 311 -7.88 43.90 6.77
N CYS A 312 -7.68 43.10 5.74
CA CYS A 312 -6.63 43.33 4.73
C CYS A 312 -7.06 42.87 3.35
N ARG A 313 -6.39 43.39 2.33
CA ARG A 313 -6.55 42.94 0.92
C ARG A 313 -5.23 42.43 0.34
N LYS A 314 -4.11 42.78 0.96
CA LYS A 314 -2.76 42.38 0.58
C LYS A 314 -1.85 42.39 1.81
N ASP A 315 -0.74 41.67 1.75
CA ASP A 315 0.20 41.54 2.88
C ASP A 315 0.73 42.89 3.41
N ALA A 316 0.88 43.88 2.53
CA ALA A 316 1.34 45.22 2.91
C ALA A 316 0.37 45.95 3.85
N ASP A 317 -0.91 45.57 3.87
CA ASP A 317 -1.90 46.15 4.78
C ASP A 317 -1.68 45.69 6.23
N CYS A 318 -0.98 44.57 6.45
CA CYS A 318 -0.71 43.97 7.76
C CYS A 318 0.52 44.55 8.48
N GLY A 319 1.12 45.60 7.93
CA GLY A 319 2.30 46.28 8.48
C GLY A 319 3.63 45.78 7.91
N ALA A 320 4.73 46.02 8.64
CA ALA A 320 6.06 45.65 8.18
C ALA A 320 6.19 44.12 8.00
N ALA A 321 6.83 43.69 6.91
CA ALA A 321 7.06 42.28 6.61
C ALA A 321 7.80 41.59 7.78
N ALA A 322 7.26 40.47 8.23
CA ALA A 322 7.83 39.64 9.29
C ALA A 322 7.44 38.16 9.04
N PRO A 323 8.26 37.19 9.45
CA PRO A 323 7.92 35.77 9.33
C PRO A 323 6.55 35.45 9.96
N GLY A 324 5.68 34.79 9.19
CA GLY A 324 4.32 34.41 9.61
C GLY A 324 3.29 35.53 9.57
N ARG A 325 3.63 36.75 9.12
CA ARG A 325 2.67 37.85 8.91
C ARG A 325 2.30 37.94 7.44
N ARG A 326 1.02 37.77 7.14
CA ARG A 326 0.43 37.92 5.79
C ARG A 326 -1.06 38.29 5.89
N CYS A 327 -1.65 38.64 4.76
CA CYS A 327 -3.09 38.76 4.64
C CYS A 327 -3.71 37.40 4.31
N VAL A 328 -4.51 36.85 5.22
CA VAL A 328 -5.16 35.54 5.08
C VAL A 328 -6.52 35.76 4.43
N THR A 329 -6.64 35.40 3.15
CA THR A 329 -7.85 35.60 2.34
C THR A 329 -8.65 34.31 2.12
N GLU A 330 -8.09 33.20 2.59
CA GLU A 330 -8.61 31.85 2.39
C GLU A 330 -9.59 31.41 3.49
N LEU A 331 -10.04 32.36 4.31
CA LEU A 331 -11.02 32.12 5.37
C LEU A 331 -12.42 31.84 4.78
N PRO A 332 -13.22 30.95 5.36
CA PRO A 332 -14.57 30.65 4.87
C PRO A 332 -15.48 31.88 4.84
N ASP A 333 -15.29 32.81 5.78
CA ASP A 333 -16.05 34.06 5.94
C ASP A 333 -15.40 35.28 5.28
N ALA A 334 -14.37 35.09 4.43
CA ALA A 334 -13.75 36.19 3.70
C ALA A 334 -14.78 36.92 2.81
N LEU A 335 -14.80 38.26 2.90
CA LEU A 335 -15.76 39.08 2.15
C LEU A 335 -15.33 39.20 0.69
N ILE A 336 -16.22 38.86 -0.24
CA ILE A 336 -15.96 38.97 -1.69
C ILE A 336 -16.84 40.08 -2.26
N ASP A 337 -16.23 41.11 -2.84
CA ASP A 337 -16.95 42.08 -3.67
C ASP A 337 -17.25 41.45 -5.04
N GLU A 338 -18.50 41.09 -5.27
CA GLU A 338 -18.94 40.39 -6.48
C GLU A 338 -18.74 41.19 -7.77
N LYS A 339 -18.61 42.52 -7.71
CA LYS A 339 -18.40 43.36 -8.89
C LYS A 339 -16.93 43.50 -9.26
N SER A 340 -16.06 43.56 -8.26
CA SER A 340 -14.63 43.77 -8.45
C SER A 340 -13.79 42.49 -8.32
N GLY A 341 -14.36 41.42 -7.76
CA GLY A 341 -13.68 40.17 -7.42
C GLY A 341 -12.71 40.28 -6.24
N VAL A 342 -12.67 41.43 -5.56
CA VAL A 342 -11.72 41.68 -4.46
C VAL A 342 -12.16 40.92 -3.22
N VAL A 343 -11.25 40.12 -2.67
CA VAL A 343 -11.42 39.39 -1.41
C VAL A 343 -10.80 40.19 -0.26
N THR A 344 -11.56 40.42 0.80
CA THR A 344 -11.08 41.02 2.04
C THR A 344 -10.85 39.91 3.08
N GLY A 345 -9.60 39.76 3.48
CA GLY A 345 -9.14 38.79 4.47
C GLY A 345 -8.80 39.42 5.81
N VAL A 346 -8.06 38.68 6.64
CA VAL A 346 -7.63 39.11 7.98
C VAL A 346 -6.11 38.96 8.12
N CYS A 347 -5.46 39.91 8.78
CA CYS A 347 -4.03 39.86 9.02
C CYS A 347 -3.63 38.75 10.00
N SER A 348 -2.50 38.08 9.74
CA SER A 348 -1.90 37.12 10.68
C SER A 348 -0.82 37.74 11.56
N LEU A 349 -0.69 37.21 12.78
CA LEU A 349 0.34 37.57 13.74
C LEU A 349 1.71 37.02 13.30
N PRO A 350 2.81 37.78 13.45
CA PRO A 350 4.15 37.24 13.26
C PRO A 350 4.44 36.08 14.22
N TYR A 351 5.16 35.06 13.77
CA TYR A 351 5.49 33.89 14.60
C TYR A 351 6.18 34.27 15.92
N ALA A 352 7.07 35.26 15.90
CA ALA A 352 7.77 35.76 17.08
C ALA A 352 6.84 36.24 18.21
N VAL A 353 5.58 36.60 17.89
CA VAL A 353 4.56 37.04 18.86
C VAL A 353 3.65 35.89 19.27
N ARG A 354 3.45 34.88 18.42
CA ARG A 354 2.55 33.74 18.70
C ARG A 354 2.99 32.89 19.90
N ASN A 355 4.27 32.92 20.27
CA ASN A 355 4.85 32.20 21.44
C ASN A 355 5.21 33.12 22.62
N LEU A 356 4.44 34.20 22.84
CA LEU A 356 4.67 35.18 23.92
C LEU A 356 3.64 35.08 25.05
N GLU A 357 3.12 33.90 25.36
CA GLU A 357 2.28 33.70 26.56
C GLU A 357 3.07 34.12 27.80
N ASP A 358 2.52 35.07 28.56
CA ASP A 358 3.03 35.55 29.84
C ASP A 358 1.93 35.35 30.90
N PRO A 359 2.09 34.37 31.81
CA PRO A 359 1.13 34.10 32.87
C PRO A 359 0.83 35.30 33.78
N SER A 360 1.71 36.32 33.80
CA SER A 360 1.50 37.56 34.57
C SER A 360 0.71 38.63 33.80
N ASN A 361 0.47 38.45 32.49
CA ASN A 361 -0.26 39.35 31.62
C ASN A 361 -1.51 38.67 31.02
N PRO A 362 -2.72 38.98 31.52
CA PRO A 362 -3.97 38.42 31.01
C PRO A 362 -4.21 38.65 29.50
N ALA A 363 -3.63 39.71 28.93
CA ALA A 363 -3.75 40.01 27.49
C ALA A 363 -2.92 39.07 26.59
N SER A 364 -2.11 38.19 27.17
CA SER A 364 -1.31 37.18 26.46
C SER A 364 -1.82 35.74 26.66
N ALA A 365 -2.92 35.55 27.39
CA ALA A 365 -3.45 34.24 27.74
C ALA A 365 -3.92 33.41 26.52
N ASP A 366 -4.25 34.09 25.41
CA ASP A 366 -4.62 33.50 24.13
C ASP A 366 -3.42 33.30 23.19
N LEU A 367 -2.21 33.70 23.61
CA LEU A 367 -0.96 33.41 22.91
C LEU A 367 -0.37 32.10 23.43
N GLY A 368 0.64 31.60 22.73
CA GLY A 368 1.31 30.35 23.02
C GLY A 368 0.93 29.23 22.05
N PRO A 369 1.77 28.19 21.96
CA PRO A 369 1.45 27.00 21.21
C PRO A 369 0.32 26.22 21.88
N ARG A 370 -0.47 25.51 21.08
CA ARG A 370 -1.56 24.64 21.52
C ARG A 370 -1.04 23.19 21.61
N PRO A 371 -1.06 22.56 22.80
CA PRO A 371 -0.69 21.16 22.92
C PRO A 371 -1.64 20.25 22.13
N LEU A 372 -1.09 19.24 21.49
CA LEU A 372 -1.79 18.13 20.85
C LEU A 372 -1.89 16.99 21.86
N VAL A 373 -3.12 16.62 22.22
CA VAL A 373 -3.38 15.71 23.34
C VAL A 373 -4.04 14.44 22.82
N TYR A 374 -3.39 13.30 23.03
CA TYR A 374 -3.83 11.98 22.61
C TYR A 374 -4.11 11.12 23.85
N PHE A 375 -5.29 10.54 23.94
CA PHE A 375 -5.68 9.65 25.03
C PHE A 375 -5.37 8.20 24.67
N LEU A 376 -4.80 7.46 25.63
CA LEU A 376 -4.86 6.00 25.60
C LEU A 376 -6.28 5.57 26.00
N ASN A 377 -6.79 4.47 25.44
CA ASN A 377 -8.06 3.91 25.89
C ASN A 377 -7.89 3.08 27.19
N ASP A 378 -9.01 2.72 27.79
CA ASP A 378 -9.09 1.98 29.05
C ASP A 378 -8.49 0.57 28.98
N THR A 379 -8.54 -0.07 27.82
CA THR A 379 -7.94 -1.40 27.56
C THR A 379 -6.48 -1.36 27.10
N PHE A 380 -5.84 -0.18 27.08
CA PHE A 380 -4.48 -0.05 26.57
C PHE A 380 -3.46 -0.87 27.38
N PRO A 381 -2.62 -1.71 26.75
CA PRO A 381 -1.69 -2.59 27.47
C PRO A 381 -0.65 -1.82 28.30
N GLU A 382 -0.52 -2.18 29.59
CA GLU A 382 0.43 -1.51 30.51
C GLU A 382 1.89 -1.66 30.08
N ASP A 383 2.26 -2.78 29.45
CA ASP A 383 3.62 -3.05 29.00
C ASP A 383 4.03 -2.20 27.78
N LEU A 384 3.07 -1.68 27.01
CA LEU A 384 3.31 -0.83 25.83
C LEU A 384 3.30 0.67 26.13
N LYS A 385 2.93 1.09 27.35
CA LYS A 385 2.93 2.52 27.72
C LYS A 385 4.32 3.16 27.62
N GLY A 386 5.39 2.37 27.81
CA GLY A 386 6.77 2.81 27.58
C GLY A 386 7.03 3.20 26.12
N ALA A 387 6.55 2.40 25.17
CA ALA A 387 6.63 2.69 23.74
C ALA A 387 5.74 3.89 23.35
N ALA A 388 4.53 4.00 23.91
CA ALA A 388 3.67 5.17 23.70
C ALA A 388 4.34 6.48 24.17
N LYS A 389 5.11 6.42 25.25
CA LYS A 389 5.93 7.56 25.71
C LYS A 389 7.10 7.84 24.76
N ASN A 390 7.76 6.81 24.22
CA ASN A 390 8.81 7.01 23.21
C ASN A 390 8.27 7.73 21.97
N LEU A 391 7.11 7.30 21.46
CA LEU A 391 6.38 8.00 20.41
C LEU A 391 6.13 9.47 20.77
N GLN A 392 5.66 9.71 22.00
CA GLN A 392 5.41 11.07 22.48
C GLN A 392 6.68 11.94 22.41
N ASP A 393 7.80 11.42 22.90
CA ASP A 393 9.07 12.15 22.94
C ASP A 393 9.59 12.50 21.54
N GLN A 394 9.39 11.61 20.55
CA GLN A 394 9.78 11.85 19.16
C GLN A 394 8.97 12.99 18.52
N TYR A 395 7.63 12.93 18.58
CA TYR A 395 6.78 13.98 18.03
C TYR A 395 6.92 15.31 18.79
N ASP A 396 7.01 15.27 20.13
CA ASP A 396 7.20 16.46 20.97
C ASP A 396 8.50 17.22 20.60
N ALA A 397 9.59 16.49 20.35
CA ALA A 397 10.86 17.07 19.92
C ALA A 397 10.73 17.82 18.58
N ILE A 398 10.00 17.26 17.61
CA ILE A 398 9.77 17.88 16.30
C ILE A 398 8.99 19.17 16.45
N TYR A 399 7.84 19.14 17.14
CA TYR A 399 6.98 20.32 17.31
C TYR A 399 7.69 21.43 18.09
N LYS A 400 8.45 21.08 19.13
CA LYS A 400 9.29 22.05 19.85
C LYS A 400 10.37 22.64 18.96
N GLY A 401 11.00 21.83 18.12
CA GLY A 401 11.96 22.27 17.12
C GLY A 401 11.37 23.28 16.15
N ILE A 402 10.17 23.01 15.64
CA ILE A 402 9.43 23.91 14.74
C ILE A 402 9.13 25.23 15.43
N VAL A 403 8.54 25.22 16.63
CA VAL A 403 8.22 26.45 17.36
C VAL A 403 9.49 27.25 17.70
N LYS A 404 10.57 26.57 18.10
CA LYS A 404 11.86 27.22 18.35
C LYS A 404 12.39 27.91 17.10
N GLN A 405 12.33 27.24 15.95
CA GLN A 405 12.84 27.78 14.70
C GLN A 405 12.00 28.96 14.18
N LEU A 406 10.68 28.91 14.35
CA LEU A 406 9.78 29.98 13.93
C LEU A 406 9.85 31.22 14.83
N THR A 407 10.07 31.03 16.13
CA THR A 407 9.92 32.10 17.13
C THR A 407 11.24 32.56 17.74
N GLY A 408 12.32 31.79 17.58
CA GLY A 408 13.60 32.00 18.23
C GLY A 408 13.59 31.68 19.73
N LYS A 409 12.51 31.09 20.26
CA LYS A 409 12.32 30.80 21.68
C LYS A 409 11.94 29.34 21.91
N ASP A 410 12.54 28.75 22.95
CA ASP A 410 12.13 27.43 23.43
C ASP A 410 10.70 27.46 24.00
N VAL A 411 10.06 26.30 24.01
CA VAL A 411 8.69 26.13 24.53
C VAL A 411 8.76 25.54 25.94
N ALA A 412 8.00 26.13 26.86
CA ALA A 412 7.81 25.57 28.20
C ALA A 412 6.73 24.46 28.17
N GLY A 413 7.04 23.28 28.70
CA GLY A 413 6.11 22.14 28.73
C GLY A 413 6.22 21.22 27.52
N GLN A 414 5.19 20.40 27.28
CA GLN A 414 5.09 19.46 26.14
C GLN A 414 4.06 19.98 25.13
N LEU A 415 4.37 19.83 23.85
CA LEU A 415 3.49 20.15 22.72
C LEU A 415 2.77 18.94 22.18
N TYR A 416 3.36 17.76 22.28
CA TYR A 416 2.67 16.51 22.01
C TYR A 416 2.60 15.71 23.31
N VAL A 417 1.37 15.39 23.74
CA VAL A 417 1.07 14.80 25.05
C VAL A 417 0.24 13.55 24.87
N VAL A 418 0.73 12.43 25.38
CA VAL A 418 -0.03 11.18 25.51
C VAL A 418 -0.52 11.06 26.94
N CYS A 419 -1.83 10.97 27.12
CA CYS A 419 -2.47 10.81 28.43
C CYS A 419 -2.43 9.34 28.84
N PRO A 420 -1.65 8.98 29.89
CA PRO A 420 -1.32 7.59 30.19
C PRO A 420 -2.46 6.84 30.91
N ASN A 421 -3.50 7.55 31.37
CA ASN A 421 -4.66 6.98 32.03
C ASN A 421 -5.95 7.56 31.45
N ASN A 422 -6.95 6.71 31.28
CA ASN A 422 -8.32 7.08 30.92
C ASN A 422 -9.28 6.17 31.72
N PRO A 423 -10.04 6.70 32.71
CA PRO A 423 -10.14 8.11 33.09
C PRO A 423 -8.84 8.71 33.64
N VAL A 424 -8.69 10.02 33.46
CA VAL A 424 -7.54 10.82 33.92
C VAL A 424 -7.41 10.74 35.44
N LYS A 425 -6.18 10.59 35.95
CA LYS A 425 -5.86 10.49 37.38
C LYS A 425 -5.13 11.73 37.90
N ASP A 426 -5.14 11.91 39.22
CA ASP A 426 -4.30 12.91 39.86
C ASP A 426 -2.81 12.61 39.57
N GLY A 427 -2.10 13.60 39.02
CA GLY A 427 -0.69 13.50 38.63
C GLY A 427 -0.45 13.27 37.14
N ASP A 428 -1.49 13.04 36.35
CA ASP A 428 -1.40 13.06 34.89
C ASP A 428 -1.07 14.46 34.35
N PRO A 429 -0.53 14.59 33.13
CA PRO A 429 -0.26 15.88 32.52
C PRO A 429 -1.51 16.77 32.53
N ALA A 430 -1.37 18.04 32.93
CA ALA A 430 -2.50 18.98 33.03
C ALA A 430 -3.27 19.14 31.70
N ALA A 431 -2.62 18.90 30.57
CA ALA A 431 -3.24 18.92 29.24
C ALA A 431 -4.30 17.82 29.04
N CYS A 432 -4.27 16.74 29.84
CA CYS A 432 -5.26 15.67 29.81
C CYS A 432 -6.61 16.08 30.41
N GLY A 433 -6.67 17.23 31.09
CA GLY A 433 -7.86 17.70 31.78
C GLY A 433 -7.92 17.26 33.25
N PRO A 434 -9.01 17.59 33.95
CA PRO A 434 -9.15 17.27 35.38
C PRO A 434 -9.28 15.76 35.63
N ALA A 435 -8.88 15.32 36.82
CA ALA A 435 -9.06 13.93 37.25
C ALA A 435 -10.53 13.51 37.14
N GLY A 436 -10.77 12.31 36.61
CA GLY A 436 -12.09 11.78 36.28
C GLY A 436 -12.57 12.09 34.86
N THR A 437 -11.85 12.91 34.07
CA THR A 437 -12.14 13.08 32.64
C THR A 437 -12.02 11.73 31.94
N HIS A 438 -13.04 11.34 31.18
CA HIS A 438 -13.09 10.06 30.49
C HIS A 438 -13.38 10.29 29.00
N ALA A 439 -12.37 10.06 28.16
CA ALA A 439 -12.47 10.21 26.71
C ALA A 439 -13.02 8.93 26.10
N ARG A 440 -13.98 9.03 25.17
CA ARG A 440 -14.61 7.89 24.47
C ARG A 440 -14.27 7.89 22.98
N VAL A 441 -14.07 6.71 22.39
CA VAL A 441 -13.86 6.58 20.94
C VAL A 441 -15.01 7.21 20.13
N GLY A 442 -14.68 7.95 19.08
CA GLY A 442 -15.65 8.69 18.27
C GLY A 442 -16.13 10.03 18.88
N ASP A 443 -15.69 10.41 20.08
CA ASP A 443 -15.95 11.76 20.63
C ASP A 443 -15.04 12.79 19.96
N LEU A 444 -15.62 13.70 19.18
CA LEU A 444 -14.91 14.73 18.40
C LEU A 444 -14.07 15.71 19.23
N ARG A 445 -14.15 15.69 20.56
CA ARG A 445 -13.36 16.57 21.43
C ARG A 445 -11.99 16.01 21.77
N TYR A 446 -11.78 14.71 21.57
CA TYR A 446 -10.58 14.01 22.01
C TYR A 446 -9.90 13.31 20.84
N SER A 447 -8.57 13.35 20.82
CA SER A 447 -7.77 12.48 19.96
C SER A 447 -7.30 11.24 20.70
N PHE A 448 -7.06 10.14 19.98
CA PHE A 448 -6.66 8.87 20.58
C PHE A 448 -5.40 8.28 19.95
N LEU A 449 -4.59 7.65 20.80
CA LEU A 449 -3.76 6.51 20.42
C LEU A 449 -4.48 5.27 20.98
N TYR A 450 -5.26 4.62 20.13
CA TYR A 450 -6.27 3.64 20.52
C TYR A 450 -5.77 2.22 20.28
N TRP A 451 -5.82 1.37 21.31
CA TRP A 451 -5.56 -0.06 21.19
C TRP A 451 -6.87 -0.81 20.94
N VAL A 452 -7.02 -1.40 19.75
CA VAL A 452 -8.15 -2.29 19.45
C VAL A 452 -7.76 -3.69 19.93
N ASP A 453 -8.32 -4.11 21.06
CA ASP A 453 -7.97 -5.41 21.66
C ASP A 453 -8.63 -6.58 20.92
N GLU A 454 -9.82 -6.34 20.37
CA GLU A 454 -10.57 -7.36 19.66
C GLU A 454 -9.92 -7.75 18.32
N PRO A 455 -9.93 -9.03 17.95
CA PRO A 455 -9.51 -9.47 16.63
C PRO A 455 -10.45 -8.92 15.56
N THR A 456 -9.91 -8.65 14.37
CA THR A 456 -10.67 -8.24 13.20
C THR A 456 -10.36 -9.19 12.04
N SER A 457 -11.35 -9.52 11.21
CA SER A 457 -11.11 -10.37 10.02
C SER A 457 -10.45 -9.62 8.86
N GLY A 458 -10.45 -8.28 8.90
CA GLY A 458 -9.82 -7.43 7.88
C GLY A 458 -8.29 -7.44 7.90
N GLY A 459 -7.66 -8.06 8.91
CA GLY A 459 -6.20 -8.19 8.97
C GLY A 459 -5.47 -6.85 9.02
N LEU A 460 -6.01 -5.85 9.70
CA LEU A 460 -5.42 -4.51 9.81
C LEU A 460 -4.31 -4.47 10.86
N LEU A 461 -3.27 -3.65 10.63
CA LEU A 461 -2.23 -3.38 11.63
C LEU A 461 -2.47 -2.02 12.29
N GLY A 462 -2.83 -1.02 11.48
CA GLY A 462 -3.14 0.32 11.94
C GLY A 462 -4.14 1.07 11.03
N TYR A 463 -4.71 2.13 11.58
CA TYR A 463 -5.56 3.07 10.85
C TYR A 463 -5.53 4.47 11.50
N GLY A 464 -5.23 5.52 10.73
CA GLY A 464 -4.95 6.86 11.26
C GLY A 464 -5.87 7.99 10.75
N PRO A 465 -7.21 7.94 10.96
CA PRO A 465 -8.14 8.94 10.46
C PRO A 465 -8.03 10.32 11.12
N ASN A 466 -8.34 11.33 10.31
CA ASN A 466 -8.52 12.72 10.73
C ASN A 466 -9.98 13.17 10.62
N SER A 467 -10.45 13.94 11.60
CA SER A 467 -11.72 14.68 11.54
C SER A 467 -11.43 16.14 11.19
N ASN A 468 -11.45 16.45 9.89
CA ASN A 468 -11.05 17.75 9.35
C ASN A 468 -12.25 18.69 9.21
N ASP A 469 -12.06 19.98 9.46
CA ASP A 469 -13.02 21.01 9.05
C ASP A 469 -13.14 21.02 7.50
N PRO A 470 -14.33 20.74 6.94
CA PRO A 470 -14.53 20.60 5.50
C PRO A 470 -14.39 21.91 4.71
N GLU A 471 -14.18 23.06 5.37
CA GLU A 471 -13.98 24.36 4.73
C GLU A 471 -12.55 24.90 4.85
N THR A 472 -11.76 24.42 5.82
CA THR A 472 -10.43 24.98 6.14
C THR A 472 -9.29 23.97 6.17
N GLY A 473 -9.59 22.67 6.31
CA GLY A 473 -8.58 21.63 6.54
C GLY A 473 -8.01 21.59 7.96
N GLU A 474 -8.55 22.35 8.93
CA GLU A 474 -8.13 22.21 10.35
C GLU A 474 -8.50 20.81 10.86
N VAL A 475 -7.52 20.07 11.37
CA VAL A 475 -7.79 18.80 12.09
C VAL A 475 -8.36 19.14 13.47
N ILE A 476 -9.65 18.86 13.68
CA ILE A 476 -10.37 19.12 14.93
C ILE A 476 -10.06 18.05 15.97
N SER A 477 -10.09 16.79 15.55
CA SER A 477 -9.64 15.62 16.31
C SER A 477 -9.17 14.54 15.35
N SER A 478 -8.51 13.53 15.90
CA SER A 478 -7.89 12.46 15.12
C SER A 478 -7.67 11.23 15.98
N SER A 479 -7.57 10.05 15.40
CA SER A 479 -7.36 8.83 16.17
C SER A 479 -6.42 7.90 15.41
N ALA A 480 -5.34 7.49 16.07
CA ALA A 480 -4.43 6.46 15.59
C ALA A 480 -4.85 5.14 16.23
N PHE A 481 -5.48 4.26 15.45
CA PHE A 481 -5.89 2.93 15.88
C PHE A 481 -4.75 1.94 15.61
N VAL A 482 -4.40 1.15 16.61
CA VAL A 482 -3.46 0.02 16.48
C VAL A 482 -4.20 -1.26 16.84
N TYR A 483 -4.20 -2.23 15.92
CA TYR A 483 -4.95 -3.48 16.07
C TYR A 483 -4.14 -4.52 16.82
N GLY A 484 -4.49 -4.67 18.09
CA GLY A 484 -3.69 -5.40 19.06
C GLY A 484 -3.57 -6.89 18.80
N ALA A 485 -4.67 -7.54 18.43
CA ALA A 485 -4.66 -8.96 18.07
C ALA A 485 -3.71 -9.23 16.88
N SER A 486 -3.72 -8.36 15.86
CA SER A 486 -2.81 -8.42 14.71
C SER A 486 -1.36 -8.24 15.15
N VAL A 487 -1.08 -7.25 16.00
CA VAL A 487 0.26 -6.98 16.54
C VAL A 487 0.77 -8.20 17.34
N ASP A 488 -0.08 -8.82 18.14
CA ASP A 488 0.25 -9.98 18.97
C ASP A 488 0.51 -11.23 18.13
N GLU A 489 -0.34 -11.51 17.15
CA GLU A 489 -0.19 -12.60 16.18
C GLU A 489 1.09 -12.41 15.37
N TYR A 490 1.31 -11.22 14.83
CA TYR A 490 2.51 -10.87 14.08
C TYR A 490 3.78 -11.02 14.91
N SER A 491 3.75 -10.58 16.16
CA SER A 491 4.90 -10.72 17.07
C SER A 491 5.15 -12.17 17.48
N ALA A 492 4.09 -12.97 17.66
CA ALA A 492 4.20 -14.41 17.94
C ALA A 492 4.82 -15.15 16.78
N TYR A 493 4.37 -14.83 15.57
CA TYR A 493 4.91 -15.34 14.32
C TYR A 493 6.40 -15.02 14.19
N ALA A 494 6.78 -13.74 14.35
CA ALA A 494 8.16 -13.30 14.31
C ALA A 494 9.04 -13.99 15.38
N ARG A 495 8.55 -14.15 16.61
CA ARG A 495 9.23 -14.92 17.67
C ARG A 495 9.48 -16.36 17.23
N ASP A 496 8.47 -17.05 16.73
CA ASP A 496 8.60 -18.46 16.35
C ASP A 496 9.54 -18.63 15.17
N LEU A 497 9.58 -17.66 14.27
CA LEU A 497 10.56 -17.62 13.20
C LEU A 497 11.99 -17.41 13.73
N VAL A 498 12.18 -16.54 14.74
CA VAL A 498 13.48 -16.38 15.43
C VAL A 498 13.94 -17.71 16.01
N ARG A 499 13.03 -18.42 16.68
CA ARG A 499 13.32 -19.71 17.33
C ARG A 499 13.58 -20.80 16.31
N LEU A 500 12.84 -20.82 15.22
CA LEU A 500 13.04 -21.74 14.10
C LEU A 500 14.45 -21.53 13.54
N VAL A 501 14.80 -20.30 13.16
CA VAL A 501 16.12 -19.93 12.63
C VAL A 501 17.26 -20.29 13.60
N ASN A 502 17.04 -20.16 14.91
CA ASN A 502 18.02 -20.52 15.94
C ASN A 502 18.10 -22.03 16.22
N GLY A 503 17.24 -22.86 15.61
CA GLY A 503 17.17 -24.30 15.80
C GLY A 503 16.52 -24.73 17.13
N GLU A 504 15.75 -23.84 17.76
CA GLU A 504 15.08 -24.06 19.05
C GLU A 504 13.71 -24.74 18.90
N ILE A 505 13.06 -24.57 17.75
CA ILE A 505 11.86 -25.32 17.36
C ILE A 505 12.28 -26.43 16.40
N ALA A 506 11.83 -27.66 16.66
CA ALA A 506 12.05 -28.78 15.76
C ALA A 506 11.35 -28.51 14.42
N PRO A 507 12.10 -28.51 13.31
CA PRO A 507 11.59 -28.32 11.95
C PRO A 507 10.32 -29.09 11.59
N ASP A 508 10.30 -30.39 11.87
CA ASP A 508 9.15 -31.25 11.55
C ASP A 508 7.91 -30.91 12.39
N ALA A 509 8.09 -30.29 13.56
CA ALA A 509 6.98 -29.80 14.38
C ALA A 509 6.41 -28.46 13.88
N PHE A 510 7.15 -27.72 13.02
CA PHE A 510 6.69 -26.46 12.45
C PHE A 510 5.86 -26.65 11.17
N ILE A 511 6.01 -27.78 10.46
CA ILE A 511 5.43 -27.99 9.11
C ILE A 511 4.86 -29.39 8.86
N SER A 512 5.21 -30.38 9.68
CA SER A 512 4.76 -31.79 9.65
C SER A 512 4.66 -32.47 8.27
N GLY A 513 5.56 -32.09 7.37
CA GLY A 513 6.41 -33.07 6.73
C GLY A 513 7.39 -32.44 5.76
N VAL A 514 8.17 -31.50 6.30
CA VAL A 514 9.26 -30.81 5.63
C VAL A 514 10.40 -30.68 6.62
N ASN A 515 11.59 -31.11 6.19
CA ASN A 515 12.81 -30.96 6.96
C ASN A 515 13.33 -29.49 6.86
N VAL A 516 12.73 -28.59 7.63
CA VAL A 516 13.16 -27.18 7.79
C VAL A 516 14.58 -27.08 8.37
N ARG A 517 15.14 -28.15 8.95
CA ARG A 517 16.49 -28.16 9.52
C ARG A 517 17.53 -27.99 8.43
N ASP A 518 17.39 -28.78 7.38
CA ASP A 518 18.30 -28.74 6.23
C ASP A 518 18.08 -27.46 5.44
N TRP A 519 16.85 -26.96 5.36
CA TRP A 519 16.56 -25.64 4.78
C TRP A 519 17.30 -24.53 5.54
N LEU A 520 17.17 -24.42 6.86
CA LEU A 520 17.88 -23.39 7.66
C LEU A 520 19.41 -23.52 7.60
N ALA A 521 19.92 -24.75 7.59
CA ALA A 521 21.36 -25.00 7.56
C ALA A 521 21.99 -24.68 6.19
N ASN A 522 21.23 -24.86 5.10
CA ASN A 522 21.72 -24.69 3.73
C ASN A 522 21.22 -23.39 3.06
N THR A 523 20.27 -22.67 3.65
CA THR A 523 19.82 -21.36 3.16
C THR A 523 20.83 -20.31 3.57
N THR A 524 21.66 -19.90 2.61
CA THR A 524 22.50 -18.71 2.78
C THR A 524 21.62 -17.50 2.55
N PHE A 525 21.00 -17.00 3.63
CA PHE A 525 20.36 -15.68 3.59
C PHE A 525 21.46 -14.66 3.29
N GLY A 526 21.30 -13.91 2.19
CA GLY A 526 22.38 -13.07 1.68
C GLY A 526 23.46 -13.86 0.95
N GLN A 527 23.09 -14.67 -0.05
CA GLN A 527 24.04 -15.15 -1.05
C GLN A 527 24.97 -13.99 -1.44
N LYS A 528 26.28 -14.15 -1.19
CA LYS A 528 27.30 -13.23 -1.71
C LYS A 528 27.03 -13.08 -3.20
N ALA A 529 26.76 -11.84 -3.63
CA ALA A 529 26.65 -11.58 -5.05
C ALA A 529 27.88 -12.18 -5.72
N LYS A 530 27.66 -13.11 -6.66
CA LYS A 530 28.72 -13.47 -7.59
C LYS A 530 29.09 -12.15 -8.28
N THR A 531 30.37 -11.82 -8.40
CA THR A 531 30.76 -10.63 -9.15
C THR A 531 30.20 -10.78 -10.56
N ALA A 532 29.12 -10.06 -10.83
CA ALA A 532 28.42 -10.19 -12.08
C ALA A 532 29.19 -9.43 -13.15
N ASP A 533 29.43 -10.07 -14.29
CA ASP A 533 29.94 -9.38 -15.46
C ASP A 533 28.76 -8.65 -16.12
N VAL A 534 28.52 -7.41 -15.66
CA VAL A 534 27.42 -6.57 -16.17
C VAL A 534 27.53 -6.36 -17.69
N ALA A 535 28.75 -6.40 -18.25
CA ALA A 535 28.94 -6.31 -19.69
C ALA A 535 28.43 -7.56 -20.41
N GLN A 536 28.62 -8.74 -19.82
CA GLN A 536 28.03 -9.99 -20.30
C GLN A 536 26.50 -9.95 -20.19
N SER A 537 25.94 -9.45 -19.08
CA SER A 537 24.49 -9.26 -18.90
C SER A 537 23.90 -8.34 -19.97
N ALA A 538 24.53 -7.19 -20.21
CA ALA A 538 24.11 -6.24 -21.24
C ALA A 538 24.20 -6.81 -22.67
N ALA A 539 25.26 -7.57 -22.98
CA ALA A 539 25.46 -8.15 -24.31
C ALA A 539 24.44 -9.26 -24.64
N ALA A 540 23.86 -9.89 -23.63
CA ALA A 540 22.84 -10.92 -23.82
C ALA A 540 21.44 -10.36 -24.11
N MET A 541 21.21 -9.06 -23.88
CA MET A 541 19.93 -8.39 -24.11
C MET A 541 19.80 -7.86 -25.56
N ASN A 542 18.67 -8.13 -26.21
CA ASN A 542 18.30 -7.49 -27.46
C ASN A 542 17.64 -6.13 -27.19
N THR A 543 18.36 -5.06 -27.52
CA THR A 543 17.88 -3.68 -27.42
C THR A 543 17.75 -3.00 -28.79
N GLU A 544 17.96 -3.72 -29.89
CA GLU A 544 17.90 -3.17 -31.26
C GLU A 544 16.49 -2.70 -31.63
N TRP A 545 15.45 -3.37 -31.14
CA TRP A 545 14.07 -2.97 -31.40
C TRP A 545 13.70 -1.69 -30.63
N ALA A 546 14.31 -1.46 -29.45
CA ALA A 546 14.10 -0.24 -28.66
C ALA A 546 14.57 1.01 -29.42
N LYS A 547 15.50 0.86 -30.38
CA LYS A 547 15.94 1.91 -31.30
C LYS A 547 14.84 2.45 -32.22
N GLY A 548 13.81 1.62 -32.47
CA GLY A 548 12.65 1.97 -33.28
C GLY A 548 11.53 2.66 -32.51
N LEU A 549 11.64 2.79 -31.18
CA LEU A 549 10.63 3.47 -30.36
C LEU A 549 10.57 4.96 -30.72
N PRO A 550 9.36 5.56 -30.91
CA PRO A 550 9.22 6.97 -31.20
C PRO A 550 9.92 7.84 -30.15
N LYS A 551 10.93 8.59 -30.58
CA LYS A 551 11.63 9.56 -29.75
C LYS A 551 10.66 10.69 -29.44
N THR A 552 10.33 10.93 -28.17
CA THR A 552 9.86 12.27 -27.80
C THR A 552 11.01 13.22 -28.13
N LYS A 553 10.78 14.19 -29.02
CA LYS A 553 11.77 15.15 -29.60
C LYS A 553 13.25 14.68 -29.59
N ALA A 554 13.75 14.24 -30.74
CA ALA A 554 15.13 13.77 -30.97
C ALA A 554 16.21 14.41 -30.06
N ILE A 555 16.72 13.64 -29.09
CA ILE A 555 17.86 14.02 -28.25
C ILE A 555 19.12 14.03 -29.12
N ARG A 556 19.75 15.19 -29.29
CA ARG A 556 21.04 15.30 -30.00
C ARG A 556 22.18 15.08 -29.01
N LYS A 557 23.13 14.22 -29.39
CA LYS A 557 24.38 13.97 -28.68
C LYS A 557 25.09 15.31 -28.38
N GLY A 558 25.42 15.56 -27.12
CA GLY A 558 26.20 16.74 -26.70
C GLY A 558 25.43 18.04 -26.50
N SER A 559 24.10 18.05 -26.39
CA SER A 559 23.36 19.23 -25.92
C SER A 559 22.63 18.94 -24.62
N ALA A 560 23.23 19.29 -23.49
CA ALA A 560 22.53 19.28 -22.20
C ALA A 560 21.31 20.21 -22.19
N ALA A 561 21.26 21.23 -23.07
CA ALA A 561 20.04 22.02 -23.31
C ALA A 561 18.88 21.16 -23.87
N ALA A 562 19.19 20.15 -24.70
CA ALA A 562 18.18 19.21 -25.15
C ALA A 562 17.82 18.19 -24.08
N VAL A 563 18.74 17.77 -23.20
CA VAL A 563 18.45 16.87 -22.06
C VAL A 563 17.66 17.58 -20.97
N HIS A 564 18.00 18.83 -20.67
CA HIS A 564 17.24 19.72 -19.79
C HIS A 564 15.84 20.01 -20.36
N GLN A 565 15.74 20.38 -21.65
CA GLN A 565 14.45 20.59 -22.31
C GLN A 565 13.66 19.28 -22.43
N MET A 566 14.31 18.15 -22.63
CA MET A 566 13.71 16.82 -22.70
C MET A 566 13.21 16.35 -21.33
N ARG A 567 13.96 16.62 -20.25
CA ARG A 567 13.53 16.42 -18.87
C ARG A 567 12.31 17.28 -18.58
N ILE A 568 12.39 18.59 -18.90
CA ILE A 568 11.25 19.51 -18.78
C ILE A 568 10.05 19.08 -19.64
N ASP A 569 10.26 18.61 -20.87
CA ASP A 569 9.19 18.21 -21.80
C ASP A 569 8.55 16.88 -21.39
N ARG A 570 9.33 15.87 -20.96
CA ARG A 570 8.85 14.61 -20.35
C ARG A 570 8.08 14.90 -19.08
N HIS A 571 8.58 15.81 -18.23
CA HIS A 571 7.90 16.19 -16.99
C HIS A 571 6.64 17.01 -17.25
N ALA A 572 6.65 17.94 -18.21
CA ALA A 572 5.47 18.68 -18.63
C ALA A 572 4.42 17.75 -19.26
N GLN A 573 4.83 16.65 -19.90
CA GLN A 573 3.92 15.62 -20.40
C GLN A 573 3.36 14.76 -19.26
N LEU A 574 4.19 14.25 -18.34
CA LEU A 574 3.75 13.47 -17.19
C LEU A 574 2.82 14.26 -16.24
N ALA A 575 3.11 15.55 -16.02
CA ALA A 575 2.30 16.44 -15.19
C ALA A 575 1.01 16.94 -15.88
N ALA A 576 0.93 16.92 -17.21
CA ALA A 576 -0.22 17.41 -17.96
C ALA A 576 -1.23 16.32 -18.35
N LEU A 577 -0.95 15.05 -18.05
CA LEU A 577 -1.78 13.94 -18.48
C LEU A 577 -2.69 13.46 -17.32
N PRO A 578 -4.02 13.54 -17.47
CA PRO A 578 -4.94 12.86 -16.56
C PRO A 578 -4.66 11.36 -16.55
N SER A 579 -4.98 10.68 -15.46
CA SER A 579 -4.93 9.20 -15.33
C SER A 579 -5.59 8.53 -16.55
N LEU A 580 -4.79 8.11 -17.52
CA LEU A 580 -5.22 7.33 -18.68
C LEU A 580 -4.80 5.89 -18.42
N LYS A 581 -5.78 5.07 -18.06
CA LYS A 581 -5.64 3.62 -17.99
C LYS A 581 -5.53 3.10 -19.43
N GLY A 582 -4.54 2.26 -19.72
CA GLY A 582 -4.47 1.53 -21.00
C GLY A 582 -5.78 0.76 -21.25
N GLU A 583 -6.12 0.46 -22.51
CA GLU A 583 -7.32 -0.34 -22.83
C GLU A 583 -7.23 -1.71 -22.12
N PRO A 584 -8.02 -1.96 -21.06
CA PRO A 584 -7.95 -3.22 -20.35
C PRO A 584 -8.49 -4.33 -21.26
N GLY A 585 -7.76 -5.44 -21.37
CA GLY A 585 -8.31 -6.70 -21.88
C GLY A 585 -7.86 -7.15 -23.26
N MET A 586 -6.76 -6.63 -23.83
CA MET A 586 -6.14 -7.28 -25.01
C MET A 586 -5.67 -8.69 -24.68
N VAL A 587 -5.01 -8.89 -23.54
CA VAL A 587 -4.61 -10.22 -23.06
C VAL A 587 -5.86 -11.08 -22.83
N SER A 588 -6.86 -10.54 -22.13
CA SER A 588 -8.11 -11.27 -21.85
C SER A 588 -8.84 -11.70 -23.13
N ARG A 589 -9.00 -10.81 -24.13
CA ARG A 589 -9.62 -11.14 -25.42
C ARG A 589 -8.82 -12.17 -26.20
N ARG A 590 -7.48 -12.11 -26.14
CA ARG A 590 -6.61 -13.05 -26.85
C ARG A 590 -6.72 -14.44 -26.24
N LEU A 591 -6.57 -14.58 -24.92
CA LEU A 591 -6.71 -15.86 -24.22
C LEU A 591 -8.11 -16.46 -24.38
N ALA A 592 -9.15 -15.62 -24.43
CA ALA A 592 -10.53 -16.05 -24.67
C ALA A 592 -10.72 -16.81 -26.00
N LYS A 593 -9.79 -16.74 -26.96
CA LYS A 593 -9.85 -17.57 -28.19
C LYS A 593 -9.75 -19.07 -27.92
N LEU A 594 -9.13 -19.48 -26.81
CA LEU A 594 -9.09 -20.89 -26.42
C LEU A 594 -10.35 -21.34 -25.66
N HIS A 595 -11.26 -20.42 -25.31
CA HIS A 595 -12.47 -20.75 -24.54
C HIS A 595 -13.35 -21.77 -25.28
N GLY A 596 -13.72 -22.85 -24.58
CA GLY A 596 -14.54 -23.94 -25.10
C GLY A 596 -13.81 -24.89 -26.06
N THR A 597 -12.50 -24.73 -26.26
CA THR A 597 -11.71 -25.61 -27.14
C THR A 597 -11.21 -26.86 -26.40
N ASP A 598 -10.87 -27.91 -27.16
CA ASP A 598 -10.23 -29.12 -26.60
C ASP A 598 -8.89 -28.79 -25.94
N VAL A 599 -8.17 -27.76 -26.40
CA VAL A 599 -6.94 -27.28 -25.77
C VAL A 599 -7.19 -26.74 -24.37
N GLU A 600 -8.19 -25.86 -24.18
CA GLU A 600 -8.54 -25.34 -22.85
C GLU A 600 -8.95 -26.48 -21.91
N SER A 601 -9.69 -27.48 -22.42
CA SER A 601 -10.06 -28.65 -21.62
C SER A 601 -8.85 -29.46 -21.14
N ARG A 602 -7.75 -29.49 -21.91
CA ARG A 602 -6.49 -30.16 -21.54
C ARG A 602 -5.61 -29.31 -20.62
N LEU A 603 -5.82 -28.00 -20.55
CA LEU A 603 -5.17 -27.13 -19.55
C LEU A 603 -5.74 -27.35 -18.15
N VAL A 604 -6.92 -28.00 -18.05
CA VAL A 604 -7.50 -28.42 -16.77
C VAL A 604 -6.63 -29.54 -16.18
N SER A 605 -5.80 -29.17 -15.21
CA SER A 605 -5.02 -30.07 -14.36
C SER A 605 -5.67 -30.17 -12.97
N PRO A 606 -5.31 -31.18 -12.16
CA PRO A 606 -5.66 -31.20 -10.74
C PRO A 606 -5.36 -29.86 -10.04
N GLU A 607 -4.22 -29.24 -10.35
CA GLU A 607 -3.81 -27.92 -9.82
C GLU A 607 -4.80 -26.80 -10.17
N THR A 608 -5.19 -26.68 -11.44
CA THR A 608 -6.19 -25.66 -11.85
C THR A 608 -7.58 -25.89 -11.27
N LEU A 609 -7.95 -27.14 -10.99
CA LEU A 609 -9.20 -27.48 -10.33
C LEU A 609 -9.15 -27.06 -8.85
N PHE A 610 -7.99 -27.25 -8.21
CA PHE A 610 -7.75 -26.82 -6.84
C PHE A 610 -7.83 -25.31 -6.66
N LEU A 611 -7.31 -24.52 -7.60
CA LEU A 611 -7.48 -23.05 -7.59
C LEU A 611 -8.95 -22.60 -7.59
N ARG A 612 -9.87 -23.44 -8.09
CA ARG A 612 -11.32 -23.20 -8.08
C ARG A 612 -12.06 -23.89 -6.94
N GLY A 613 -11.34 -24.50 -5.99
CA GLY A 613 -11.93 -25.26 -4.88
C GLY A 613 -12.59 -26.59 -5.31
N ILE A 614 -12.32 -27.09 -6.53
CA ILE A 614 -12.93 -28.30 -7.06
C ILE A 614 -12.08 -29.53 -6.72
N ASN A 615 -12.70 -30.55 -6.14
CA ASN A 615 -12.03 -31.83 -5.85
C ASN A 615 -11.75 -32.63 -7.13
N PRO A 616 -10.49 -32.85 -7.54
CA PRO A 616 -10.14 -33.56 -8.77
C PRO A 616 -10.40 -35.07 -8.69
N LYS A 617 -10.65 -35.63 -7.50
CA LYS A 617 -11.04 -37.03 -7.30
C LYS A 617 -12.56 -37.23 -7.35
N ALA A 618 -13.34 -36.17 -7.60
CA ALA A 618 -14.80 -36.28 -7.72
C ALA A 618 -15.20 -37.06 -9.01
N PRO A 619 -16.27 -37.87 -8.99
CA PRO A 619 -16.76 -38.51 -10.21
C PRO A 619 -17.41 -37.49 -11.16
N GLY A 620 -17.08 -37.50 -12.46
CA GLY A 620 -17.80 -36.74 -13.50
C GLY A 620 -17.14 -35.44 -14.02
N LEU A 621 -15.88 -35.16 -13.68
CA LEU A 621 -15.18 -33.89 -13.96
C LEU A 621 -15.19 -33.39 -15.42
N VAL A 622 -15.29 -34.28 -16.40
CA VAL A 622 -15.18 -33.93 -17.83
C VAL A 622 -16.36 -33.06 -18.31
N ALA A 623 -17.50 -33.05 -17.61
CA ALA A 623 -18.68 -32.30 -18.01
C ALA A 623 -18.63 -30.78 -17.69
N ASP A 624 -17.72 -30.34 -16.82
CA ASP A 624 -17.70 -28.97 -16.27
C ASP A 624 -16.42 -28.17 -16.62
N ALA A 625 -15.61 -28.64 -17.56
CA ALA A 625 -14.35 -27.98 -17.95
C ALA A 625 -14.52 -26.50 -18.36
N ALA A 626 -15.68 -26.13 -18.90
CA ALA A 626 -16.03 -24.74 -19.25
C ALA A 626 -16.19 -23.81 -18.03
N LYS A 627 -16.34 -24.34 -16.81
CA LYS A 627 -16.48 -23.55 -15.56
C LYS A 627 -15.14 -23.25 -14.88
N VAL A 628 -14.09 -24.04 -15.15
CA VAL A 628 -12.77 -23.86 -14.52
C VAL A 628 -12.07 -22.62 -15.09
N ARG A 629 -12.22 -22.39 -16.41
CA ARG A 629 -11.61 -21.28 -17.15
C ARG A 629 -10.15 -21.05 -16.70
N PRO A 630 -9.25 -22.02 -16.92
CA PRO A 630 -7.90 -21.96 -16.36
C PRO A 630 -7.13 -20.72 -16.79
N LEU A 631 -7.37 -20.20 -18.00
CA LEU A 631 -6.73 -18.98 -18.50
C LEU A 631 -7.17 -17.70 -17.77
N ASP A 632 -8.38 -17.68 -17.18
CA ASP A 632 -8.86 -16.54 -16.39
C ASP A 632 -8.20 -16.46 -15.01
N LEU A 633 -7.78 -17.60 -14.43
CA LEU A 633 -7.06 -17.66 -13.14
C LEU A 633 -5.70 -16.96 -13.19
N PHE A 634 -5.10 -16.92 -14.38
CA PHE A 634 -3.80 -16.30 -14.63
C PHE A 634 -3.88 -15.03 -15.47
N ASN A 635 -5.08 -14.48 -15.64
CA ASN A 635 -5.33 -13.26 -16.42
C ASN A 635 -4.83 -12.02 -15.64
N PRO A 636 -3.83 -11.28 -16.16
CA PRO A 636 -3.26 -10.12 -15.49
C PRO A 636 -4.28 -9.04 -15.12
N ALA A 637 -5.33 -8.85 -15.93
CA ALA A 637 -6.33 -7.79 -15.73
C ALA A 637 -7.12 -7.92 -14.41
N VAL A 638 -7.41 -9.14 -13.96
CA VAL A 638 -8.10 -9.40 -12.68
C VAL A 638 -7.23 -8.98 -11.49
N ARG A 639 -5.90 -9.11 -11.63
CA ARG A 639 -4.94 -8.77 -10.58
C ARG A 639 -4.70 -7.27 -10.49
N THR A 640 -4.58 -6.59 -11.63
CA THR A 640 -4.49 -5.13 -11.68
C THR A 640 -5.69 -4.47 -10.99
N PHE A 641 -6.87 -5.07 -11.09
CA PHE A 641 -8.07 -4.62 -10.38
C PHE A 641 -7.90 -4.73 -8.85
N ARG A 642 -7.48 -5.89 -8.33
CA ARG A 642 -7.23 -6.09 -6.88
C ARG A 642 -6.14 -5.13 -6.35
N ALA A 643 -5.08 -4.90 -7.12
CA ALA A 643 -4.03 -3.95 -6.76
C ALA A 643 -4.55 -2.49 -6.68
N GLN A 644 -5.44 -2.09 -7.59
CA GLN A 644 -6.06 -0.75 -7.56
C GLN A 644 -6.90 -0.54 -6.29
N GLN A 645 -7.62 -1.55 -5.81
CA GLN A 645 -8.40 -1.44 -4.57
C GLN A 645 -7.50 -1.24 -3.35
N ARG A 646 -6.39 -1.97 -3.22
CA ARG A 646 -5.44 -1.77 -2.11
C ARG A 646 -4.88 -0.35 -2.11
N ARG A 647 -4.50 0.18 -3.28
CA ARG A 647 -4.03 1.58 -3.41
C ARG A 647 -5.08 2.59 -2.97
N GLN A 648 -6.35 2.36 -3.28
CA GLN A 648 -7.43 3.24 -2.83
C GLN A 648 -7.55 3.27 -1.30
N LEU A 649 -7.45 2.12 -0.64
CA LEU A 649 -7.52 2.02 0.82
C LEU A 649 -6.30 2.68 1.49
N GLY A 650 -5.10 2.45 0.95
CA GLY A 650 -3.88 3.14 1.40
C GLY A 650 -3.99 4.67 1.32
N ALA A 651 -4.63 5.20 0.26
CA ALA A 651 -4.87 6.63 0.11
C ALA A 651 -5.81 7.25 1.18
N HIS A 652 -6.42 6.42 2.03
CA HIS A 652 -7.20 6.85 3.21
C HIS A 652 -6.50 6.55 4.55
N GLY A 653 -5.22 6.16 4.54
CA GLY A 653 -4.42 5.89 5.74
C GLY A 653 -4.75 4.55 6.40
N VAL A 654 -5.18 3.56 5.61
CA VAL A 654 -5.39 2.18 6.07
C VAL A 654 -4.10 1.38 5.89
N ASP A 655 -3.56 0.85 6.98
CA ASP A 655 -2.40 -0.05 6.97
C ASP A 655 -2.83 -1.49 7.25
N PHE A 656 -2.45 -2.41 6.37
CA PHE A 656 -2.77 -3.83 6.55
C PHE A 656 -1.60 -4.55 7.25
N ALA A 657 -1.94 -5.51 8.11
CA ALA A 657 -0.96 -6.39 8.73
C ALA A 657 -0.38 -7.32 7.67
N PHE A 658 0.79 -6.97 7.17
CA PHE A 658 1.55 -7.81 6.26
C PHE A 658 2.58 -8.62 7.04
N LEU A 659 2.36 -9.94 7.09
CA LEU A 659 3.31 -10.94 7.58
C LEU A 659 4.63 -10.82 6.79
N ASP A 660 5.75 -10.58 7.50
CA ASP A 660 7.07 -10.44 6.88
C ASP A 660 8.20 -11.05 7.72
N ASP A 661 9.10 -11.80 7.07
CA ASP A 661 9.77 -12.99 7.59
C ASP A 661 11.31 -13.05 7.35
N ASN A 662 11.98 -11.96 6.96
CA ASN A 662 13.42 -11.97 6.68
C ASN A 662 14.19 -11.46 7.89
N ILE A 663 14.53 -12.39 8.78
CA ILE A 663 14.90 -12.02 10.16
C ILE A 663 16.28 -12.52 10.55
N LEU A 664 17.09 -13.10 9.66
CA LEU A 664 18.28 -13.86 10.10
C LEU A 664 19.20 -13.05 11.01
N GLY A 665 19.54 -11.81 10.63
CA GLY A 665 20.36 -10.91 11.45
C GLY A 665 19.71 -10.63 12.80
N PHE A 666 18.43 -10.33 12.77
CA PHE A 666 17.60 -10.12 13.97
C PHE A 666 17.56 -11.37 14.87
N ALA A 667 17.32 -12.55 14.30
CA ALA A 667 17.16 -13.84 14.97
C ALA A 667 18.45 -14.37 15.60
N LEU A 668 19.55 -14.34 14.85
CA LEU A 668 20.87 -14.75 15.34
C LEU A 668 21.30 -13.90 16.53
N ALA A 669 20.95 -12.62 16.53
CA ALA A 669 21.27 -11.72 17.62
C ALA A 669 20.39 -11.89 18.87
N GLN A 670 19.27 -12.62 18.75
CA GLN A 670 18.42 -13.01 19.89
C GLN A 670 18.70 -14.44 20.40
N LYS A 671 19.69 -15.15 19.84
CA LYS A 671 19.98 -16.54 20.20
C LYS A 671 20.22 -16.73 21.71
N GLY A 672 19.52 -17.69 22.31
CA GLY A 672 19.66 -18.05 23.72
C GLY A 672 18.94 -17.11 24.70
N LYS A 673 18.14 -16.16 24.22
CA LYS A 673 17.22 -15.35 25.04
C LYS A 673 15.92 -16.10 25.30
N ASP A 674 15.21 -15.73 26.36
CA ASP A 674 13.90 -16.31 26.69
C ASP A 674 12.86 -15.96 25.59
N PRO A 675 12.18 -16.96 24.98
CA PRO A 675 11.15 -16.72 23.96
C PRO A 675 10.07 -15.71 24.34
N ALA A 676 9.67 -15.68 25.61
CA ALA A 676 8.67 -14.71 26.09
C ALA A 676 9.25 -13.28 26.12
N GLU A 677 10.52 -13.14 26.49
CA GLU A 677 11.22 -11.85 26.44
C GLU A 677 11.40 -11.35 25.00
N VAL A 678 11.76 -12.25 24.07
CA VAL A 678 11.90 -11.93 22.64
C VAL A 678 10.56 -11.46 22.06
N TRP A 679 9.47 -12.19 22.33
CA TRP A 679 8.13 -11.80 21.88
C TRP A 679 7.73 -10.42 22.38
N ARG A 680 7.90 -10.15 23.68
CA ARG A 680 7.53 -8.86 24.26
C ARG A 680 8.30 -7.70 23.63
N LYS A 681 9.59 -7.89 23.35
CA LYS A 681 10.43 -6.86 22.71
C LYS A 681 10.07 -6.65 21.23
N ILE A 682 9.76 -7.71 20.50
CA ILE A 682 9.25 -7.59 19.13
C ILE A 682 7.91 -6.85 19.14
N ARG A 683 6.99 -7.26 20.02
CA ARG A 683 5.68 -6.63 20.21
C ARG A 683 5.79 -5.14 20.51
N GLU A 684 6.65 -4.76 21.44
CA GLU A 684 6.93 -3.35 21.77
C GLU A 684 7.41 -2.57 20.53
N GLN A 685 8.27 -3.18 19.72
CA GLN A 685 8.82 -2.56 18.52
C GLN A 685 7.79 -2.44 17.39
N VAL A 686 7.04 -3.50 17.09
CA VAL A 686 5.96 -3.50 16.09
C VAL A 686 4.93 -2.44 16.47
N PHE A 687 4.47 -2.45 17.72
CA PHE A 687 3.56 -1.42 18.22
C PHE A 687 4.13 -0.01 18.02
N LEU A 688 5.40 0.23 18.40
CA LEU A 688 6.01 1.56 18.28
C LEU A 688 6.05 2.02 16.82
N SER A 689 6.48 1.17 15.90
CA SER A 689 6.59 1.48 14.47
C SER A 689 5.22 1.76 13.85
N THR A 690 4.22 0.90 14.08
CA THR A 690 2.84 1.12 13.64
C THR A 690 2.25 2.39 14.25
N ALA A 691 2.39 2.59 15.57
CA ALA A 691 1.84 3.78 16.21
C ALA A 691 2.49 5.07 15.67
N LEU A 692 3.80 5.06 15.38
CA LEU A 692 4.48 6.20 14.76
C LEU A 692 3.93 6.51 13.36
N HIS A 693 3.68 5.48 12.57
CA HIS A 693 3.07 5.55 11.23
C HIS A 693 1.64 6.13 11.29
N GLU A 694 0.78 5.55 12.13
CA GLU A 694 -0.61 5.99 12.25
C GLU A 694 -0.74 7.40 12.79
N VAL A 695 0.10 7.77 13.77
CA VAL A 695 0.18 9.17 14.22
C VAL A 695 0.72 10.07 13.10
N GLY A 696 1.56 9.57 12.20
CA GLY A 696 2.00 10.30 11.01
C GLY A 696 0.82 10.72 10.13
N HIS A 697 -0.11 9.78 9.88
CA HIS A 697 -1.37 10.08 9.21
C HIS A 697 -2.23 11.09 9.99
N THR A 698 -2.32 10.96 11.31
CA THR A 698 -3.07 11.93 12.13
C THR A 698 -2.45 13.33 12.17
N MET A 699 -1.15 13.44 11.86
CA MET A 699 -0.47 14.73 11.68
C MET A 699 -0.64 15.31 10.26
N GLY A 700 -1.25 14.55 9.36
CA GLY A 700 -1.58 14.93 8.00
C GLY A 700 -0.71 14.27 6.93
N LEU A 701 0.27 13.42 7.26
CA LEU A 701 1.18 12.81 6.28
C LEU A 701 0.49 11.72 5.45
N ARG A 702 0.82 11.65 4.17
CA ARG A 702 0.50 10.50 3.29
C ARG A 702 1.60 9.45 3.35
N HIS A 703 1.33 8.25 2.82
CA HIS A 703 2.37 7.27 2.55
C HIS A 703 3.48 7.84 1.66
N ASN A 704 4.70 7.33 1.84
CA ASN A 704 5.86 7.65 1.03
C ASN A 704 6.63 6.38 0.61
N PHE A 705 6.23 5.76 -0.49
CA PHE A 705 6.83 4.53 -1.05
C PHE A 705 8.19 4.74 -1.74
N ALA A 706 8.80 5.91 -1.56
CA ALA A 706 10.16 6.18 -2.00
C ALA A 706 11.14 6.25 -0.82
N GLY A 707 10.68 5.98 0.40
CA GLY A 707 11.46 6.08 1.64
C GLY A 707 12.60 5.07 1.69
N SER A 708 12.35 3.84 1.25
CA SER A 708 13.34 2.79 1.11
C SER A 708 14.34 3.09 -0.01
N TYR A 709 14.00 3.98 -0.95
CA TYR A 709 14.80 4.32 -2.14
C TYR A 709 15.48 5.71 -2.03
N ASP A 710 15.57 6.28 -0.82
CA ASP A 710 16.14 7.61 -0.55
C ASP A 710 17.42 7.58 0.33
N PRO A 711 18.53 7.01 -0.18
CA PRO A 711 19.76 6.83 0.58
C PRO A 711 20.45 8.14 1.02
N MET A 712 20.12 9.28 0.40
CA MET A 712 20.61 10.59 0.84
C MET A 712 20.04 10.97 2.22
N ASN A 713 18.84 10.48 2.53
CA ASN A 713 18.09 10.80 3.74
C ASN A 713 17.95 9.62 4.70
N TYR A 714 18.66 8.52 4.46
CA TYR A 714 18.87 7.47 5.46
C TYR A 714 19.51 8.02 6.74
N PRO A 715 19.31 7.35 7.89
CA PRO A 715 19.95 7.72 9.14
C PRO A 715 21.49 7.62 9.05
N LYS A 716 22.15 8.34 9.96
CA LYS A 716 23.61 8.30 10.11
C LYS A 716 24.13 6.86 10.33
N THR A 717 23.39 6.05 11.10
CA THR A 717 23.75 4.67 11.43
C THR A 717 23.97 3.81 10.18
N TYR A 718 23.13 3.97 9.14
CA TYR A 718 23.33 3.28 7.87
C TYR A 718 24.68 3.64 7.27
N TRP A 719 24.99 4.93 7.15
CA TRP A 719 26.24 5.39 6.53
C TRP A 719 27.49 5.04 7.34
N ASP A 720 27.38 5.04 8.66
CA ASP A 720 28.43 4.55 9.56
C ASP A 720 28.73 3.07 9.31
N LEU A 721 27.71 2.22 9.17
CA LEU A 721 27.87 0.80 8.81
C LEU A 721 28.35 0.62 7.36
N ARG A 722 27.82 1.42 6.42
CA ARG A 722 28.10 1.31 4.98
C ARG A 722 29.54 1.66 4.65
N THR A 723 30.12 2.64 5.35
CA THR A 723 31.46 3.19 5.09
C THR A 723 32.48 2.83 6.18
N ASN A 724 32.11 1.96 7.12
CA ASN A 724 32.90 1.64 8.31
C ASN A 724 33.41 2.93 9.00
N ASN A 725 32.48 3.80 9.39
CA ASN A 725 32.72 5.14 9.96
C ASN A 725 33.61 6.04 9.07
N GLY A 726 33.38 6.01 7.75
CA GLY A 726 34.11 6.82 6.77
C GLY A 726 35.52 6.31 6.43
N THR A 727 35.87 5.07 6.78
CA THR A 727 37.20 4.49 6.50
C THR A 727 37.27 3.74 5.16
N ILE A 728 36.14 3.33 4.59
CA ILE A 728 36.05 2.68 3.28
C ILE A 728 35.11 3.44 2.35
N ASP A 729 35.43 3.40 1.06
CA ASP A 729 34.55 3.90 0.00
C ASP A 729 33.49 2.85 -0.35
N ALA A 730 32.24 3.28 -0.46
CA ALA A 730 31.13 2.42 -0.86
C ALA A 730 31.07 2.25 -2.39
N HIS A 731 30.72 1.05 -2.84
CA HIS A 731 30.49 0.70 -4.26
C HIS A 731 29.10 0.04 -4.45
N PRO A 732 28.61 -0.16 -5.69
CA PRO A 732 27.38 -0.92 -5.92
C PRO A 732 27.43 -2.32 -5.29
N ARG A 733 26.31 -2.84 -4.78
CA ARG A 733 26.30 -4.10 -4.00
C ARG A 733 26.68 -5.35 -4.78
N TYR A 734 26.58 -5.34 -6.11
CA TYR A 734 27.09 -6.43 -6.95
C TYR A 734 28.63 -6.47 -7.03
N VAL A 735 29.31 -5.38 -6.63
CA VAL A 735 30.78 -5.27 -6.52
C VAL A 735 31.26 -5.27 -5.07
N ASP A 736 30.47 -4.69 -4.16
CA ASP A 736 30.74 -4.58 -2.71
C ASP A 736 29.58 -5.21 -1.89
N PRO A 737 29.54 -6.57 -1.81
CA PRO A 737 28.54 -7.29 -1.04
C PRO A 737 28.60 -6.96 0.46
N GLU A 738 27.50 -7.20 1.17
CA GLU A 738 27.42 -6.97 2.62
C GLU A 738 28.49 -7.74 3.41
N SER A 739 29.12 -7.05 4.36
CA SER A 739 30.14 -7.62 5.24
C SER A 739 29.55 -8.14 6.56
N ASP A 740 30.25 -9.06 7.23
CA ASP A 740 29.82 -9.61 8.53
C ASP A 740 29.59 -8.52 9.60
N SER A 741 30.33 -7.41 9.55
CA SER A 741 30.13 -6.29 10.49
C SER A 741 28.85 -5.52 10.21
N GLN A 742 28.47 -5.39 8.93
CA GLN A 742 27.21 -4.76 8.53
C GLN A 742 26.01 -5.62 8.92
N LEU A 743 26.14 -6.95 8.80
CA LEU A 743 25.10 -7.91 9.22
C LEU A 743 24.94 -7.97 10.74
N LYS A 744 26.03 -7.86 11.51
CA LYS A 744 25.99 -7.78 12.98
C LYS A 744 25.35 -6.48 13.48
N GLY A 745 25.60 -5.38 12.78
CA GLY A 745 24.95 -4.10 13.02
C GLY A 745 25.18 -3.50 14.42
N VAL A 746 24.15 -2.89 15.00
CA VAL A 746 24.20 -2.14 16.27
C VAL A 746 23.14 -2.60 17.28
N THR A 747 23.33 -2.30 18.56
CA THR A 747 22.34 -2.54 19.62
C THR A 747 21.42 -1.32 19.78
N LEU A 748 20.11 -1.55 19.73
CA LEU A 748 19.07 -0.55 19.96
C LEU A 748 18.85 -0.28 21.45
N PRO A 749 18.21 0.85 21.82
CA PRO A 749 17.88 1.18 23.21
C PRO A 749 17.04 0.12 23.94
N ASN A 750 16.14 -0.58 23.24
CA ASN A 750 15.32 -1.67 23.78
C ASN A 750 16.08 -3.02 23.91
N GLY A 751 17.36 -3.05 23.54
CA GLY A 751 18.24 -4.22 23.62
C GLY A 751 18.09 -5.23 22.48
N LEU A 752 17.33 -4.90 21.44
CA LEU A 752 17.36 -5.60 20.16
C LEU A 752 18.62 -5.23 19.39
N HIS A 753 19.01 -6.05 18.42
CA HIS A 753 20.15 -5.81 17.55
C HIS A 753 19.64 -5.68 16.11
N ALA A 754 20.22 -4.74 15.37
CA ALA A 754 19.76 -4.34 14.05
C ALA A 754 20.93 -4.23 13.07
N GLY A 755 20.86 -4.97 11.97
CA GLY A 755 21.82 -4.94 10.86
C GLY A 755 21.75 -3.65 10.03
N ILE A 756 22.54 -3.58 8.96
CA ILE A 756 22.52 -2.45 8.03
C ILE A 756 21.16 -2.29 7.31
N SER A 757 20.48 -3.40 7.04
CA SER A 757 19.22 -3.43 6.29
C SER A 757 18.09 -2.67 6.99
N GLU A 758 18.09 -2.67 8.31
CA GLU A 758 17.08 -2.06 9.18
C GLU A 758 17.23 -0.53 9.30
N PHE A 759 18.22 0.03 8.60
CA PHE A 759 18.45 1.47 8.50
C PHE A 759 18.35 1.98 7.05
N MET A 760 17.77 1.17 6.15
CA MET A 760 17.62 1.48 4.71
C MET A 760 16.30 2.19 4.41
N GLN A 761 15.94 3.20 5.19
CA GLN A 761 14.66 3.90 5.04
C GLN A 761 14.75 5.34 5.53
N SER A 762 14.12 6.27 4.81
CA SER A 762 14.11 7.71 5.14
C SER A 762 12.81 8.19 5.78
N SER A 763 11.73 7.39 5.72
CA SER A 763 10.37 7.73 6.17
C SER A 763 9.68 6.52 6.80
N ILE A 764 9.06 6.67 7.97
CA ILE A 764 8.18 5.65 8.57
C ILE A 764 6.87 5.47 7.77
N MET A 765 6.54 6.42 6.89
CA MET A 765 5.35 6.39 6.05
C MET A 765 5.53 5.49 4.80
N ASP A 766 6.68 4.85 4.67
CA ASP A 766 6.88 3.76 3.70
C ASP A 766 6.41 2.44 4.33
N TYR A 767 6.00 1.48 3.50
CA TYR A 767 5.76 0.13 3.98
C TYR A 767 7.09 -0.61 4.02
N GLY A 768 7.65 -0.71 5.23
CA GLY A 768 8.88 -1.43 5.48
C GLY A 768 8.84 -2.85 4.91
N ALA A 769 9.91 -3.24 4.22
CA ALA A 769 10.06 -4.56 3.61
C ALA A 769 10.24 -5.74 4.58
N ASN A 770 10.17 -5.52 5.90
CA ASN A 770 10.29 -6.51 6.98
C ASN A 770 9.73 -5.88 8.27
N PHE A 771 9.32 -6.69 9.26
CA PHE A 771 8.84 -6.17 10.56
C PHE A 771 9.83 -5.28 11.31
N ASN A 772 11.13 -5.44 11.00
CA ASN A 772 12.22 -4.74 11.66
C ASN A 772 12.85 -3.65 10.78
N SER A 773 12.26 -3.32 9.63
CA SER A 773 12.74 -2.22 8.78
C SER A 773 12.52 -0.85 9.43
N ASP A 774 11.50 -0.75 10.30
CA ASP A 774 10.99 0.50 10.89
C ASP A 774 11.49 0.77 12.32
N ILE A 775 12.61 0.15 12.69
CA ILE A 775 13.09 0.11 14.08
C ILE A 775 13.68 1.43 14.60
N GLN A 776 14.00 2.33 13.68
CA GLN A 776 14.74 3.57 13.94
C GLN A 776 13.85 4.72 14.43
N GLY A 777 12.52 4.58 14.32
CA GLY A 777 11.55 5.64 14.57
C GLY A 777 11.36 6.57 13.38
N LEU A 778 10.95 7.82 13.64
CA LEU A 778 10.71 8.82 12.58
C LEU A 778 12.00 9.11 11.79
N GLY A 779 11.92 8.98 10.48
CA GLY A 779 13.01 9.22 9.55
C GLY A 779 13.21 10.70 9.21
N LYS A 780 14.28 11.02 8.49
CA LYS A 780 14.60 12.40 8.10
C LYS A 780 13.54 13.02 7.18
N TYR A 781 12.84 12.21 6.38
CA TYR A 781 11.73 12.68 5.54
C TYR A 781 10.55 13.11 6.42
N ASP A 782 10.13 12.29 7.38
CA ASP A 782 8.97 12.57 8.24
C ASP A 782 9.16 13.88 9.01
N VAL A 783 10.36 14.06 9.58
CA VAL A 783 10.74 15.29 10.28
C VAL A 783 10.71 16.50 9.34
N ALA A 784 11.23 16.38 8.12
CA ALA A 784 11.25 17.47 7.15
C ALA A 784 9.84 17.81 6.62
N ALA A 785 9.00 16.80 6.38
CA ALA A 785 7.61 16.98 5.98
C ALA A 785 6.82 17.73 7.05
N LEU A 786 6.95 17.36 8.32
CA LEU A 786 6.29 18.05 9.43
C LEU A 786 6.80 19.49 9.61
N LYS A 787 8.12 19.71 9.50
CA LYS A 787 8.71 21.06 9.47
C LYS A 787 8.12 21.93 8.34
N PHE A 788 7.90 21.34 7.17
CA PHE A 788 7.29 22.03 6.03
C PHE A 788 5.80 22.31 6.24
N GLY A 789 5.00 21.32 6.62
CA GLY A 789 3.55 21.44 6.80
C GLY A 789 3.13 22.38 7.93
N TYR A 790 3.87 22.39 9.04
CA TYR A 790 3.56 23.20 10.22
C TYR A 790 4.36 24.51 10.31
N GLY A 791 5.52 24.61 9.65
CA GLY A 791 6.40 25.79 9.75
C GLY A 791 6.82 26.41 8.42
N GLN A 792 6.47 25.83 7.27
CA GLN A 792 7.02 26.24 5.96
C GLN A 792 8.56 26.33 6.01
N LEU A 793 9.17 25.35 6.69
CA LEU A 793 10.62 25.21 6.83
C LEU A 793 11.13 24.10 5.90
N VAL A 794 12.32 24.28 5.34
CA VAL A 794 13.05 23.26 4.57
C VAL A 794 14.48 23.16 5.05
N GLU A 795 15.12 22.03 4.80
CA GLU A 795 16.54 21.83 5.12
C GLU A 795 17.43 22.24 3.95
N VAL A 796 18.58 22.86 4.24
CA VAL A 796 19.68 23.09 3.29
C VAL A 796 20.97 22.43 3.76
N PHE A 797 21.80 21.98 2.82
CA PHE A 797 23.14 21.48 3.15
C PHE A 797 24.10 22.63 3.44
N THR A 798 24.89 22.48 4.51
CA THR A 798 25.87 23.49 4.95
C THR A 798 27.31 23.16 4.58
N ASP A 799 27.56 21.96 4.04
CA ASP A 799 28.88 21.48 3.67
C ASP A 799 28.79 20.60 2.41
N VAL A 800 28.86 21.25 1.26
CA VAL A 800 28.76 20.67 -0.08
C VAL A 800 30.15 20.62 -0.71
N LYS A 801 30.57 19.43 -1.16
CA LYS A 801 31.89 19.19 -1.78
C LYS A 801 31.82 19.34 -3.29
N ASP A 802 30.74 18.85 -3.91
CA ASP A 802 30.47 19.00 -5.35
C ASP A 802 29.09 19.66 -5.57
N PRO A 803 29.06 21.00 -5.76
CA PRO A 803 27.80 21.72 -5.95
C PRO A 803 27.15 21.48 -7.31
N TYR A 804 27.90 21.02 -8.31
CA TYR A 804 27.33 20.70 -9.62
C TYR A 804 26.51 19.42 -9.55
N LEU A 805 27.15 18.32 -9.15
CA LEU A 805 26.48 17.01 -9.08
C LEU A 805 25.34 17.00 -8.06
N LEU A 806 25.51 17.66 -6.91
CA LEU A 806 24.42 17.80 -5.94
C LEU A 806 23.26 18.64 -6.51
N GLY A 807 23.56 19.65 -7.32
CA GLY A 807 22.56 20.44 -8.00
C GLY A 807 21.76 19.63 -9.03
N GLU A 808 22.44 18.86 -9.88
CA GLU A 808 21.80 17.95 -10.84
C GLU A 808 20.94 16.88 -10.15
N LEU A 809 21.41 16.36 -9.01
CA LEU A 809 20.64 15.46 -8.15
C LEU A 809 19.37 16.13 -7.62
N GLN A 810 19.46 17.36 -7.08
CA GLN A 810 18.28 18.06 -6.60
C GLN A 810 17.26 18.31 -7.74
N ALA A 811 17.74 18.68 -8.92
CA ALA A 811 16.89 18.95 -10.07
C ALA A 811 16.20 17.69 -10.64
N SER A 812 16.73 16.50 -10.34
CA SER A 812 16.21 15.21 -10.81
C SER A 812 15.37 14.44 -9.79
N VAL A 813 15.67 14.59 -8.49
CA VAL A 813 14.95 13.90 -7.40
C VAL A 813 13.46 14.28 -7.32
N THR A 814 13.07 15.47 -7.78
CA THR A 814 11.67 15.96 -7.77
C THR A 814 10.69 15.07 -8.56
N TYR A 815 11.14 14.08 -9.34
CA TYR A 815 10.26 13.34 -10.26
C TYR A 815 10.42 11.80 -10.22
N GLY A 816 11.03 11.24 -9.17
CA GLY A 816 10.97 9.79 -8.90
C GLY A 816 11.80 8.88 -9.83
N GLU A 817 12.78 9.43 -10.59
CA GLU A 817 13.68 8.63 -11.42
C GLU A 817 14.67 7.80 -10.58
N ALA A 818 14.80 6.51 -10.88
CA ALA A 818 15.65 5.60 -10.13
C ALA A 818 17.15 5.90 -10.27
N LEU A 819 17.59 6.25 -11.47
CA LEU A 819 18.97 6.55 -11.83
C LEU A 819 18.97 7.77 -12.77
N PRO A 820 19.05 9.00 -12.21
CA PRO A 820 18.94 10.20 -13.02
C PRO A 820 20.13 10.34 -13.97
N VAL A 821 19.84 10.74 -15.21
CA VAL A 821 20.85 10.91 -16.26
C VAL A 821 21.13 12.39 -16.47
N PHE A 822 22.38 12.79 -16.30
CA PHE A 822 22.83 14.17 -16.50
C PHE A 822 24.18 14.18 -17.23
N THR A 823 24.69 15.37 -17.55
CA THR A 823 26.02 15.50 -18.17
C THR A 823 27.10 15.67 -17.11
N ASP A 824 28.33 15.33 -17.44
CA ASP A 824 29.47 15.75 -16.61
C ASP A 824 29.66 17.28 -16.66
N CYS A 825 30.47 17.84 -15.74
CA CYS A 825 30.68 19.30 -15.67
C CYS A 825 31.29 19.87 -16.97
N THR A 826 32.02 19.06 -17.75
CA THR A 826 32.57 19.47 -19.06
C THR A 826 31.52 19.44 -20.18
N GLY A 827 30.38 18.78 -19.95
CA GLY A 827 29.28 18.63 -20.88
C GLY A 827 29.64 17.82 -22.12
N ASN A 828 30.58 16.89 -21.99
CA ASN A 828 31.05 16.02 -23.06
C ASN A 828 30.53 14.59 -22.91
N ASP A 829 30.27 14.15 -21.67
CA ASP A 829 29.84 12.79 -21.35
C ASP A 829 28.51 12.79 -20.58
N PHE A 830 27.74 11.71 -20.76
CA PHE A 830 26.55 11.42 -19.95
C PHE A 830 26.94 10.50 -18.79
N ILE A 831 26.46 10.85 -17.61
CA ILE A 831 26.71 10.12 -16.36
C ILE A 831 25.42 10.00 -15.55
N SER A 832 25.40 9.03 -14.65
CA SER A 832 24.41 8.88 -13.58
C SER A 832 25.13 8.93 -12.24
N SER A 833 24.43 9.36 -11.18
CA SER A 833 24.97 9.31 -9.82
C SER A 833 24.48 8.05 -9.13
N HIS A 834 25.42 7.17 -8.81
CA HIS A 834 25.14 6.05 -7.92
C HIS A 834 25.14 6.53 -6.46
N TYR A 835 24.22 6.00 -5.64
CA TYR A 835 24.07 6.44 -4.24
C TYR A 835 25.35 6.29 -3.42
N SER A 836 26.20 5.30 -3.75
CA SER A 836 27.45 5.07 -3.02
C SER A 836 28.44 6.23 -3.11
N SER A 837 28.24 7.15 -4.07
CA SER A 837 29.04 8.37 -4.22
C SER A 837 28.60 9.52 -3.30
N LEU A 838 27.40 9.46 -2.70
CA LEU A 838 26.81 10.57 -1.94
C LEU A 838 27.72 11.16 -0.83
N PRO A 839 28.43 10.38 0.00
CA PRO A 839 29.33 10.93 1.01
C PRO A 839 30.52 11.72 0.44
N LYS A 840 30.86 11.49 -0.84
CA LYS A 840 31.90 12.24 -1.57
C LYS A 840 31.35 13.57 -2.13
N LEU A 841 30.05 13.67 -2.35
CA LEU A 841 29.38 14.86 -2.87
C LEU A 841 29.01 15.87 -1.77
N VAL A 842 28.57 15.37 -0.61
CA VAL A 842 28.04 16.22 0.48
C VAL A 842 28.21 15.57 1.84
N SER A 843 28.34 16.38 2.89
CA SER A 843 28.27 15.90 4.27
C SER A 843 26.79 15.71 4.68
N LEU A 844 26.29 14.48 4.59
CA LEU A 844 24.86 14.14 4.72
C LEU A 844 24.20 14.59 6.03
N GLU A 845 24.94 14.74 7.12
CA GLU A 845 24.42 15.16 8.43
C GLU A 845 24.48 16.67 8.68
N LYS A 846 25.21 17.44 7.87
CA LYS A 846 25.43 18.88 8.09
C LYS A 846 24.34 19.72 7.42
N ARG A 847 23.19 19.82 8.08
CA ARG A 847 21.98 20.49 7.58
C ARG A 847 21.56 21.68 8.43
N ALA A 848 20.79 22.60 7.86
CA ALA A 848 20.18 23.72 8.58
C ALA A 848 18.76 24.02 8.07
N ASP A 849 17.84 24.31 8.99
CA ASP A 849 16.47 24.71 8.65
C ASP A 849 16.41 26.17 8.19
N VAL A 850 15.74 26.43 7.07
CA VAL A 850 15.49 27.77 6.50
C VAL A 850 14.03 27.91 6.07
N SER A 851 13.57 29.15 5.86
CA SER A 851 12.21 29.41 5.39
C SER A 851 12.03 29.06 3.91
N ALA A 852 10.95 28.36 3.58
CA ALA A 852 10.58 28.01 2.20
C ALA A 852 10.15 29.22 1.36
N VAL A 853 9.61 30.27 2.00
CA VAL A 853 9.06 31.46 1.32
C VAL A 853 10.16 32.32 0.68
N GLY A 854 11.42 32.15 1.08
CA GLY A 854 12.57 32.89 0.58
C GLY A 854 13.46 32.12 -0.40
N LEU A 855 13.06 30.92 -0.83
CA LEU A 855 13.85 30.12 -1.75
C LEU A 855 13.90 30.75 -3.15
N VAL A 856 15.06 30.64 -3.79
CA VAL A 856 15.26 31.11 -5.17
C VAL A 856 15.86 29.99 -6.00
N LYS A 857 15.39 29.89 -7.26
CA LYS A 857 16.02 29.03 -8.27
C LYS A 857 17.17 29.80 -8.91
N GLN A 858 18.39 29.27 -8.76
CA GLN A 858 19.59 29.88 -9.35
C GLN A 858 20.66 28.82 -9.66
N VAL A 859 21.63 29.21 -10.49
CA VAL A 859 22.77 28.37 -10.85
C VAL A 859 23.83 28.42 -9.75
N VAL A 860 24.22 27.25 -9.23
CA VAL A 860 25.21 27.11 -8.13
C VAL A 860 26.61 26.73 -8.61
N ALA A 861 26.74 26.18 -9.83
CA ALA A 861 28.02 25.79 -10.43
C ALA A 861 28.22 26.43 -11.82
N PRO A 862 28.36 27.77 -11.92
CA PRO A 862 28.39 28.49 -13.20
C PRO A 862 29.64 28.20 -14.04
N SER A 863 30.67 27.56 -13.47
CA SER A 863 31.87 27.12 -14.19
C SER A 863 31.65 25.86 -15.01
N CYS A 864 30.61 25.07 -14.72
CA CYS A 864 30.25 23.92 -15.53
C CYS A 864 29.54 24.36 -16.81
N LYS A 865 29.64 23.55 -17.86
CA LYS A 865 29.14 23.92 -19.19
C LYS A 865 27.60 24.04 -19.23
N TYR A 866 26.91 23.23 -18.42
CA TYR A 866 25.46 23.12 -18.42
C TYR A 866 24.87 22.89 -17.01
N PRO A 867 24.98 23.87 -16.10
CA PRO A 867 24.44 23.73 -14.76
C PRO A 867 22.93 24.02 -14.71
N ASP A 868 22.21 23.14 -14.02
CA ASP A 868 20.80 23.37 -13.70
C ASP A 868 20.57 24.55 -12.75
N GLN A 869 19.36 25.12 -12.84
CA GLN A 869 18.85 26.01 -11.80
C GLN A 869 18.27 25.17 -10.68
N VAL A 870 18.77 25.39 -9.47
CA VAL A 870 18.42 24.64 -8.28
C VAL A 870 17.89 25.57 -7.21
N GLU A 871 17.06 25.03 -6.34
CA GLU A 871 16.53 25.76 -5.20
C GLU A 871 17.59 25.91 -4.13
N THR A 872 17.76 27.16 -3.72
CA THR A 872 18.72 27.55 -2.69
C THR A 872 18.11 28.59 -1.77
N ASP A 873 18.68 28.70 -0.57
CA ASP A 873 18.42 29.85 0.28
C ASP A 873 19.16 31.12 -0.18
N ALA A 874 18.97 32.21 0.57
CA ALA A 874 19.62 33.49 0.29
C ALA A 874 21.17 33.43 0.36
N GLN A 875 21.73 32.42 1.06
CA GLN A 875 23.16 32.16 1.16
C GLN A 875 23.68 31.24 0.04
N ARG A 876 22.85 30.91 -0.95
CA ARG A 876 23.14 29.97 -2.05
C ARG A 876 23.41 28.54 -1.59
N ARG A 877 22.91 28.14 -0.41
CA ARG A 877 22.99 26.75 0.06
C ARG A 877 21.88 25.94 -0.59
N ILE A 878 22.25 24.77 -1.13
CA ILE A 878 21.35 23.88 -1.88
C ILE A 878 20.37 23.23 -0.90
N VAL A 879 19.07 23.32 -1.20
CA VAL A 879 17.99 22.64 -0.46
C VAL A 879 18.19 21.13 -0.53
N VAL A 880 17.96 20.44 0.58
CA VAL A 880 18.03 18.97 0.64
C VAL A 880 16.92 18.40 -0.26
N PRO A 881 17.26 17.54 -1.23
CA PRO A 881 16.26 16.81 -2.00
C PRO A 881 15.74 15.62 -1.18
N TYR A 882 14.43 15.51 -1.07
CA TYR A 882 13.71 14.39 -0.47
C TYR A 882 12.91 13.71 -1.58
N LYS A 883 12.91 12.37 -1.59
CA LYS A 883 12.04 11.61 -2.50
C LYS A 883 10.66 11.43 -1.89
N PHE A 884 9.64 11.53 -2.73
CA PHE A 884 8.25 11.34 -2.34
C PHE A 884 7.50 10.51 -3.38
N CYS A 885 6.72 9.53 -2.93
CA CYS A 885 5.76 8.82 -3.76
C CYS A 885 4.53 8.37 -2.97
N SER A 886 3.32 8.78 -3.38
CA SER A 886 2.06 8.41 -2.72
C SER A 886 1.40 7.17 -3.32
N ASP A 887 0.33 6.71 -2.68
CA ASP A 887 -0.51 5.57 -3.03
C ASP A 887 -0.95 5.51 -4.50
N GLU A 888 -1.32 6.66 -5.07
CA GLU A 888 -1.77 6.74 -6.46
C GLU A 888 -0.66 6.46 -7.48
N PHE A 889 0.60 6.52 -7.04
CA PHE A 889 1.80 6.30 -7.83
C PHE A 889 2.56 5.03 -7.42
N GLU A 890 2.05 4.21 -6.50
CA GLU A 890 2.64 2.92 -6.15
C GLU A 890 2.73 2.03 -7.42
N GLY A 891 3.93 1.54 -7.72
CA GLY A 891 4.22 0.80 -8.95
C GLY A 891 4.51 1.67 -10.17
N ALA A 892 4.42 3.01 -10.07
CA ALA A 892 4.56 3.91 -11.22
C ALA A 892 6.01 4.23 -11.60
N SER A 893 6.99 3.85 -10.79
CA SER A 893 8.41 3.95 -11.13
C SER A 893 9.23 2.87 -10.43
N THR A 894 10.49 2.75 -10.84
CA THR A 894 11.49 1.84 -10.28
C THR A 894 11.92 2.17 -8.84
N GLY A 895 11.56 3.35 -8.32
CA GLY A 895 11.85 3.79 -6.95
C GLY A 895 10.60 4.18 -6.17
N CYS A 896 9.43 3.68 -6.59
CA CYS A 896 8.16 3.83 -5.89
C CYS A 896 7.43 2.48 -5.86
N GLN A 897 7.77 1.67 -4.87
CA GLN A 897 7.20 0.33 -4.69
C GLN A 897 6.88 0.14 -3.21
N ALA A 898 5.73 -0.44 -2.90
CA ALA A 898 5.47 -0.86 -1.54
C ALA A 898 6.32 -2.09 -1.19
N PHE A 899 6.73 -2.21 0.08
CA PHE A 899 7.45 -3.36 0.60
C PHE A 899 8.77 -3.66 -0.10
N ASP A 900 9.44 -2.61 -0.57
CA ASP A 900 10.76 -2.70 -1.17
C ASP A 900 11.88 -2.39 -0.18
N ARG A 901 13.08 -2.84 -0.53
CA ARG A 901 14.29 -2.57 0.23
C ARG A 901 15.47 -2.44 -0.71
N GLY A 902 16.10 -1.28 -0.73
CA GLY A 902 17.31 -1.09 -1.51
C GLY A 902 17.58 0.36 -1.84
N ALA A 903 18.85 0.75 -1.77
CA ALA A 903 19.27 2.10 -2.14
C ALA A 903 19.39 2.32 -3.67
N ASP A 904 19.26 1.24 -4.45
CA ASP A 904 19.29 1.21 -5.92
C ASP A 904 18.41 0.07 -6.47
N PRO A 905 18.15 0.00 -7.80
CA PRO A 905 17.23 -1.00 -8.36
C PRO A 905 17.78 -2.42 -8.30
N TYR A 906 19.11 -2.60 -8.23
CA TYR A 906 19.72 -3.92 -8.07
C TYR A 906 19.43 -4.47 -6.67
N GLU A 907 19.60 -3.65 -5.64
CA GLU A 907 19.29 -4.02 -4.26
C GLU A 907 17.81 -4.35 -4.09
N VAL A 908 16.91 -3.55 -4.68
CA VAL A 908 15.46 -3.82 -4.65
C VAL A 908 15.12 -5.11 -5.40
N ALA A 909 15.62 -5.31 -6.63
CA ALA A 909 15.39 -6.56 -7.37
C ALA A 909 15.90 -7.79 -6.60
N ARG A 910 17.09 -7.65 -5.99
CA ARG A 910 17.70 -8.70 -5.18
C ARG A 910 16.92 -8.97 -3.90
N HIS A 911 16.32 -7.94 -3.29
CA HIS A 911 15.42 -8.10 -2.15
C HIS A 911 14.24 -8.99 -2.54
N TYR A 912 13.43 -8.62 -3.55
CA TYR A 912 12.27 -9.41 -3.97
C TYR A 912 12.64 -10.84 -4.36
N ALA A 913 13.72 -11.02 -5.11
CA ALA A 913 14.20 -12.34 -5.51
C ALA A 913 14.62 -13.21 -4.31
N ASN A 914 15.25 -12.62 -3.30
CA ASN A 914 15.62 -13.34 -2.09
C ASN A 914 14.42 -13.64 -1.20
N THR A 915 13.45 -12.72 -1.11
CA THR A 915 12.22 -12.92 -0.35
C THR A 915 11.44 -14.12 -0.91
N TYR A 916 11.23 -14.19 -2.23
CA TYR A 916 10.61 -15.36 -2.88
C TYR A 916 11.32 -16.70 -2.55
N ARG A 917 12.66 -16.72 -2.55
CA ARG A 917 13.44 -17.93 -2.24
C ARG A 917 13.30 -18.33 -0.78
N ASN A 918 13.43 -17.36 0.11
CA ASN A 918 13.51 -17.60 1.54
C ASN A 918 12.13 -17.84 2.17
N TYR A 919 11.04 -17.45 1.50
CA TYR A 919 9.71 -17.50 2.11
C TYR A 919 8.86 -18.69 1.68
N TYR A 920 9.40 -19.54 0.80
CA TYR A 920 8.68 -20.72 0.31
C TYR A 920 8.02 -21.54 1.43
N VAL A 921 8.77 -21.78 2.50
CA VAL A 921 8.35 -22.56 3.67
C VAL A 921 7.20 -21.89 4.44
N PHE A 922 7.10 -20.58 4.37
CA PHE A 922 6.10 -19.77 5.06
C PHE A 922 4.87 -19.53 4.20
N ASP A 923 5.06 -19.31 2.91
CA ASP A 923 3.98 -19.01 1.98
C ASP A 923 3.27 -20.27 1.50
N ALA A 924 4.03 -21.29 1.10
CA ALA A 924 3.49 -22.46 0.41
C ALA A 924 2.94 -23.54 1.35
N PHE A 925 3.10 -23.43 2.68
CA PHE A 925 2.66 -24.46 3.63
C PHE A 925 1.60 -23.95 4.60
N ARG A 926 0.58 -24.75 4.89
CA ARG A 926 -0.58 -24.32 5.69
C ARG A 926 -0.20 -23.88 7.10
N ARG A 927 0.60 -24.67 7.82
CA ARG A 927 1.05 -24.35 9.20
C ARG A 927 -0.12 -24.03 10.14
N GLU A 928 -1.14 -24.89 10.15
CA GLU A 928 -2.39 -24.72 10.93
C GLU A 928 -3.26 -23.51 10.55
N ARG A 929 -2.90 -22.72 9.53
CA ARG A 929 -3.72 -21.59 9.06
C ARG A 929 -5.09 -22.09 8.57
N LEU A 930 -6.15 -21.49 9.09
CA LEU A 930 -7.51 -21.69 8.60
C LEU A 930 -7.71 -20.87 7.32
N GLY A 931 -8.35 -21.45 6.29
CA GLY A 931 -8.59 -20.76 5.02
C GLY A 931 -7.38 -20.69 4.07
N PHE A 932 -6.26 -21.36 4.38
CA PHE A 932 -5.11 -21.46 3.48
C PHE A 932 -5.50 -22.14 2.17
N ASN A 933 -5.33 -21.42 1.05
CA ASN A 933 -5.72 -21.89 -0.27
C ASN A 933 -4.71 -21.46 -1.36
N PRO A 934 -4.71 -22.14 -2.53
CA PRO A 934 -3.76 -21.83 -3.60
C PRO A 934 -3.94 -20.45 -4.25
N GLU A 935 -5.16 -19.88 -4.28
CA GLU A 935 -5.40 -18.56 -4.88
C GLU A 935 -4.69 -17.45 -4.11
N TRP A 936 -4.79 -17.47 -2.78
CA TRP A 936 -4.08 -16.55 -1.90
C TRP A 936 -2.56 -16.65 -2.06
N TYR A 937 -2.03 -17.86 -2.23
CA TYR A 937 -0.60 -18.07 -2.48
C TYR A 937 -0.18 -17.45 -3.81
N LEU A 938 -0.97 -17.67 -4.85
CA LEU A 938 -0.70 -17.12 -6.19
C LEU A 938 -0.75 -15.58 -6.19
N ASP A 939 -1.75 -14.97 -5.56
CA ASP A 939 -1.86 -13.52 -5.41
C ASP A 939 -0.65 -12.92 -4.70
N ARG A 940 -0.13 -13.62 -3.70
CA ARG A 940 1.12 -13.25 -3.02
C ARG A 940 2.31 -13.32 -3.97
N VAL A 941 2.50 -14.42 -4.69
CA VAL A 941 3.64 -14.58 -5.62
C VAL A 941 3.67 -13.45 -6.65
N TYR A 942 2.52 -13.12 -7.25
CA TYR A 942 2.44 -12.04 -8.24
C TYR A 942 2.61 -10.66 -7.62
N GLY A 943 1.75 -10.29 -6.67
CA GLY A 943 1.69 -8.93 -6.16
C GLY A 943 2.88 -8.55 -5.28
N ARG A 944 3.50 -9.52 -4.57
CA ARG A 944 4.61 -9.25 -3.66
C ARG A 944 5.98 -9.39 -4.33
N TYR A 945 6.13 -10.27 -5.32
CA TYR A 945 7.46 -10.58 -5.89
C TYR A 945 7.57 -10.23 -7.37
N LEU A 946 6.63 -10.66 -8.22
CA LEU A 946 6.81 -10.57 -9.67
C LEU A 946 6.46 -9.20 -10.26
N GLU A 947 5.38 -8.56 -9.81
CA GLU A 947 4.91 -7.29 -10.37
C GLU A 947 5.92 -6.11 -10.23
N PRO A 948 6.58 -5.91 -9.06
CA PRO A 948 7.64 -4.91 -8.95
C PRO A 948 8.82 -5.20 -9.88
N LEU A 949 9.21 -6.47 -10.00
CA LEU A 949 10.31 -6.93 -10.85
C LEU A 949 10.01 -6.72 -12.34
N ARG A 950 8.76 -6.96 -12.77
CA ARG A 950 8.25 -6.63 -14.12
C ARG A 950 8.40 -5.16 -14.43
N THR A 951 7.93 -4.33 -13.51
CA THR A 951 7.94 -2.87 -13.62
C THR A 951 9.37 -2.37 -13.87
N MET A 952 10.35 -2.92 -13.15
CA MET A 952 11.75 -2.58 -13.38
C MET A 952 12.26 -2.91 -14.78
N MET A 953 11.93 -4.09 -15.29
CA MET A 953 12.29 -4.50 -16.66
C MET A 953 11.64 -3.58 -17.70
N GLN A 954 10.36 -3.24 -17.52
CA GLN A 954 9.62 -2.39 -18.44
C GLN A 954 10.21 -0.97 -18.49
N PHE A 955 10.54 -0.36 -17.34
CA PHE A 955 11.21 0.94 -17.28
C PHE A 955 12.62 0.91 -17.89
N TYR A 956 13.39 -0.14 -17.63
CA TYR A 956 14.72 -0.30 -18.23
C TYR A 956 14.67 -0.29 -19.76
N VAL A 957 13.70 -1.01 -20.34
CA VAL A 957 13.49 -1.06 -21.79
C VAL A 957 13.06 0.30 -22.35
N LEU A 958 12.15 1.00 -21.65
CA LEU A 958 11.76 2.35 -22.04
C LEU A 958 12.95 3.30 -22.06
N ASP A 959 13.77 3.29 -21.01
CA ASP A 959 14.94 4.16 -20.90
C ASP A 959 15.99 3.82 -21.96
N ARG A 960 16.15 2.54 -22.32
CA ARG A 960 17.00 2.10 -23.44
C ARG A 960 16.59 2.75 -24.75
N GLY A 961 15.29 2.79 -25.07
CA GLY A 961 14.79 3.47 -26.27
C GLY A 961 14.92 4.99 -26.18
N TYR A 962 14.75 5.55 -24.99
CA TYR A 962 14.80 6.98 -24.76
C TYR A 962 16.20 7.57 -24.89
N TYR A 963 17.20 6.94 -24.28
CA TYR A 963 18.60 7.40 -24.30
C TYR A 963 19.41 6.87 -25.48
N GLU A 964 18.76 6.18 -26.40
CA GLU A 964 19.34 5.51 -27.55
C GLU A 964 20.12 6.48 -28.47
N GLY A 965 21.42 6.21 -28.66
CA GLY A 965 22.34 7.03 -29.45
C GLY A 965 22.80 8.33 -28.77
N ALA A 966 22.21 8.70 -27.63
CA ALA A 966 22.64 9.83 -26.81
C ALA A 966 23.78 9.44 -25.86
N VAL A 967 23.66 8.29 -25.18
CA VAL A 967 24.68 7.76 -24.25
C VAL A 967 25.63 6.77 -24.94
N PRO A 968 26.90 6.65 -24.50
CA PRO A 968 27.81 5.61 -24.98
C PRO A 968 27.38 4.22 -24.48
N ASP A 969 27.74 3.15 -25.18
CA ASP A 969 27.37 1.77 -24.77
C ASP A 969 27.88 1.41 -23.35
N THR A 970 29.01 1.98 -22.95
CA THR A 970 29.59 1.82 -21.61
C THR A 970 28.68 2.35 -20.50
N PHE A 971 27.77 3.27 -20.80
CA PHE A 971 26.80 3.81 -19.83
C PHE A 971 25.94 2.71 -19.22
N TRP A 972 25.52 1.73 -20.03
CA TRP A 972 24.63 0.66 -19.59
C TRP A 972 25.28 -0.36 -18.66
N THR A 973 26.61 -0.34 -18.58
CA THR A 973 27.42 -1.28 -17.80
C THR A 973 28.20 -0.60 -16.67
N ALA A 974 28.30 0.73 -16.69
CA ALA A 974 29.08 1.49 -15.72
C ALA A 974 28.39 1.61 -14.36
N GLU A 975 29.19 1.64 -13.28
CA GLU A 975 28.72 1.88 -11.90
C GLU A 975 28.03 3.25 -11.77
N ASN A 976 28.59 4.29 -12.41
CA ASN A 976 28.02 5.63 -12.52
C ASN A 976 27.13 5.77 -13.77
N GLY A 977 26.44 4.70 -14.12
CA GLY A 977 25.54 4.58 -15.26
C GLY A 977 24.36 3.69 -14.90
N TYR A 978 23.88 2.90 -15.86
CA TYR A 978 22.76 1.98 -15.69
C TYR A 978 23.22 0.55 -15.36
N GLY A 979 24.49 0.36 -15.00
CA GLY A 979 25.03 -0.94 -14.59
C GLY A 979 24.20 -1.67 -13.53
N PRO A 980 23.82 -1.02 -12.40
CA PRO A 980 22.97 -1.64 -11.39
C PRO A 980 21.61 -2.10 -11.94
N LEU A 981 20.91 -1.25 -12.70
CA LEU A 981 19.60 -1.61 -13.28
C LEU A 981 19.71 -2.73 -14.32
N THR A 982 20.74 -2.70 -15.18
CA THR A 982 21.03 -3.80 -16.13
C THR A 982 21.22 -5.12 -15.39
N GLN A 983 21.97 -5.12 -14.28
CA GLN A 983 22.19 -6.33 -13.51
C GLN A 983 20.91 -6.80 -12.80
N GLY A 984 20.14 -5.88 -12.21
CA GLY A 984 18.86 -6.20 -11.56
C GLY A 984 17.86 -6.85 -12.51
N VAL A 985 17.73 -6.34 -13.75
CA VAL A 985 16.86 -6.92 -14.79
C VAL A 985 17.33 -8.30 -15.23
N SER A 986 18.65 -8.50 -15.35
CA SER A 986 19.21 -9.81 -15.70
C SER A 986 18.95 -10.84 -14.59
N ASP A 987 19.19 -10.49 -13.33
CA ASP A 987 18.96 -11.36 -12.17
C ASP A 987 17.48 -11.72 -12.03
N THR A 988 16.59 -10.78 -12.39
CA THR A 988 15.15 -11.02 -12.43
C THR A 988 14.77 -12.07 -13.47
N PHE A 989 15.32 -11.97 -14.69
CA PHE A 989 15.06 -12.98 -15.71
C PHE A 989 15.59 -14.36 -15.30
N ASP A 990 16.76 -14.40 -14.66
CA ASP A 990 17.31 -15.64 -14.10
C ASP A 990 16.46 -16.21 -12.96
N LEU A 991 15.82 -15.38 -12.13
CA LEU A 991 14.83 -15.82 -11.14
C LEU A 991 13.63 -16.50 -11.80
N LEU A 992 13.06 -15.91 -12.86
CA LEU A 992 11.93 -16.52 -13.56
C LEU A 992 12.31 -17.88 -14.18
N GLY A 993 13.54 -18.01 -14.69
CA GLY A 993 14.10 -19.28 -15.13
C GLY A 993 14.26 -20.29 -13.99
N GLU A 994 14.76 -19.83 -12.84
CA GLU A 994 14.85 -20.63 -11.61
C GLU A 994 13.48 -21.14 -11.17
N MET A 995 12.44 -20.30 -11.15
CA MET A 995 11.07 -20.69 -10.81
C MET A 995 10.54 -21.77 -11.75
N LEU A 996 10.71 -21.56 -13.06
CA LEU A 996 10.26 -22.51 -14.08
C LEU A 996 10.98 -23.86 -13.95
N LEU A 997 12.30 -23.84 -13.73
CA LEU A 997 13.16 -25.03 -13.79
C LEU A 997 13.43 -25.67 -12.42
N MET A 998 12.80 -25.19 -11.35
CA MET A 998 13.02 -25.70 -10.00
C MET A 998 12.61 -27.17 -9.89
N PRO A 999 13.52 -28.08 -9.45
CA PRO A 999 13.24 -29.51 -9.31
C PRO A 999 12.50 -29.80 -7.99
N GLU A 1000 12.04 -31.05 -7.83
CA GLU A 1000 11.36 -31.51 -6.62
C GLU A 1000 12.32 -31.95 -5.50
N PRO A 1001 11.94 -31.80 -4.21
CA PRO A 1001 12.73 -32.31 -3.10
C PRO A 1001 12.74 -33.84 -3.06
N GLY A 1002 13.89 -34.43 -2.70
CA GLY A 1002 14.01 -35.87 -2.48
C GLY A 1002 15.31 -36.48 -2.99
N GLU A 1003 15.31 -37.82 -3.09
CA GLU A 1003 16.47 -38.61 -3.53
C GLU A 1003 16.53 -38.69 -5.05
N TYR A 1004 17.69 -38.34 -5.61
CA TYR A 1004 17.94 -38.38 -7.05
C TYR A 1004 18.83 -39.57 -7.42
N ARG A 1005 18.43 -40.28 -8.48
CA ARG A 1005 19.17 -41.41 -9.07
C ARG A 1005 19.39 -41.16 -10.56
N GLU A 1006 20.53 -41.62 -11.06
CA GLU A 1006 20.91 -41.47 -12.46
C GLU A 1006 20.21 -42.58 -13.26
N TYR A 1007 19.38 -42.18 -14.23
CA TYR A 1007 18.72 -43.09 -15.15
C TYR A 1007 19.04 -42.71 -16.59
N LEU A 1008 19.08 -43.73 -17.45
CA LEU A 1008 19.00 -43.53 -18.89
C LEU A 1008 17.54 -43.20 -19.22
N GLY A 1009 17.27 -41.95 -19.59
CA GLY A 1009 15.94 -41.52 -19.99
C GLY A 1009 15.47 -42.19 -21.28
N ASP A 1010 14.17 -42.09 -21.55
CA ASP A 1010 13.52 -42.65 -22.75
C ASP A 1010 14.08 -42.11 -24.08
N ASP A 1011 14.91 -41.07 -24.00
CA ASP A 1011 15.59 -40.44 -25.12
C ASP A 1011 17.06 -40.85 -25.27
N GLY A 1012 17.50 -41.85 -24.52
CA GLY A 1012 18.86 -42.38 -24.55
C GLY A 1012 19.91 -41.48 -23.91
N ARG A 1013 19.51 -40.49 -23.09
CA ARG A 1013 20.42 -39.60 -22.34
C ARG A 1013 20.39 -39.91 -20.85
N GLU A 1014 21.55 -39.81 -20.20
CA GLU A 1014 21.66 -39.95 -18.75
C GLU A 1014 21.20 -38.66 -18.06
N ASN A 1015 20.20 -38.74 -17.19
CA ASN A 1015 19.73 -37.63 -16.36
C ASN A 1015 19.52 -38.10 -14.91
N TRP A 1016 19.49 -37.15 -14.00
CA TRP A 1016 19.07 -37.38 -12.61
C TRP A 1016 17.56 -37.19 -12.49
N TYR A 1017 16.86 -38.24 -12.08
CA TYR A 1017 15.43 -38.18 -11.82
C TYR A 1017 15.17 -38.34 -10.33
N LEU A 1018 14.10 -37.69 -9.86
CA LEU A 1018 13.56 -37.92 -8.53
C LEU A 1018 13.05 -39.36 -8.49
N ASP A 1019 13.59 -40.15 -7.59
CA ASP A 1019 13.12 -41.49 -7.33
C ASP A 1019 13.31 -41.79 -5.85
N PRO A 1020 12.29 -41.64 -5.01
CA PRO A 1020 12.41 -41.92 -3.58
C PRO A 1020 12.29 -43.41 -3.23
N TYR A 1021 12.00 -44.29 -4.20
CA TYR A 1021 11.70 -45.71 -3.97
C TYR A 1021 12.71 -46.68 -4.60
N GLY A 1022 13.73 -46.15 -5.30
CA GLY A 1022 14.73 -46.95 -5.98
C GLY A 1022 15.59 -47.83 -5.07
N ASP A 1023 15.96 -49.01 -5.59
CA ASP A 1023 16.89 -49.93 -4.92
C ASP A 1023 18.35 -49.44 -5.09
N GLY A 1024 18.98 -48.95 -4.01
CA GLY A 1024 20.40 -48.54 -3.98
C GLY A 1024 20.64 -47.16 -3.35
N PRO A 1025 21.89 -46.74 -3.13
CA PRO A 1025 22.19 -45.41 -2.59
C PRO A 1025 21.82 -44.31 -3.61
N ALA A 1026 21.18 -43.24 -3.13
CA ALA A 1026 20.94 -42.04 -3.93
C ALA A 1026 22.27 -41.40 -4.37
N GLY A 1027 22.30 -40.79 -5.56
CA GLY A 1027 23.47 -40.04 -6.02
C GLY A 1027 23.64 -38.74 -5.24
N PHE A 1028 22.52 -38.04 -5.02
CA PHE A 1028 22.41 -36.89 -4.13
C PHE A 1028 20.95 -36.69 -3.67
N THR A 1029 20.76 -35.82 -2.70
CA THR A 1029 19.44 -35.46 -2.17
C THR A 1029 19.27 -33.95 -2.25
N LEU A 1030 18.13 -33.49 -2.79
CA LEU A 1030 17.77 -32.08 -2.75
C LEU A 1030 16.82 -31.81 -1.59
N GLY A 1031 17.15 -30.79 -0.80
CA GLY A 1031 16.27 -30.22 0.22
C GLY A 1031 15.56 -28.96 -0.28
N LEU A 1032 14.67 -28.40 0.55
CA LEU A 1032 13.83 -27.26 0.16
C LEU A 1032 14.55 -25.95 -0.15
N SER A 1033 15.83 -25.81 0.19
CA SER A 1033 16.60 -24.61 -0.19
C SER A 1033 16.98 -24.61 -1.68
N GLN A 1034 16.84 -25.76 -2.35
CA GLN A 1034 17.26 -25.99 -3.74
C GLN A 1034 16.14 -26.59 -4.60
N SER A 1035 14.97 -26.83 -4.03
CA SER A 1035 13.85 -27.56 -4.65
C SER A 1035 12.51 -27.16 -4.05
N ARG A 1036 11.42 -27.45 -4.75
CA ARG A 1036 10.03 -27.19 -4.32
C ARG A 1036 9.14 -28.35 -4.72
N TYR A 1037 8.18 -28.74 -3.88
CA TYR A 1037 7.22 -29.78 -4.25
C TYR A 1037 6.45 -29.36 -5.50
N PHE A 1038 6.27 -30.26 -6.46
CA PHE A 1038 5.58 -29.90 -7.71
C PHE A 1038 4.07 -29.79 -7.51
N THR A 1039 3.49 -30.74 -6.78
CA THR A 1039 2.04 -30.86 -6.60
C THR A 1039 1.54 -30.30 -5.28
N THR A 1040 0.30 -29.84 -5.30
CA THR A 1040 -0.44 -29.41 -4.11
C THR A 1040 -0.94 -30.65 -3.36
N GLU A 1041 -0.64 -30.77 -2.05
CA GLU A 1041 -0.99 -31.94 -1.22
C GLU A 1041 -1.98 -31.60 -0.10
N TRP A 1042 -2.80 -32.59 0.31
CA TRP A 1042 -3.72 -32.53 1.46
C TRP A 1042 -3.40 -33.62 2.50
N GLU A 1043 -3.86 -33.38 3.72
CA GLU A 1043 -3.88 -34.40 4.78
C GLU A 1043 -5.07 -35.36 4.59
N TYR A 1044 -4.97 -36.30 3.63
CA TYR A 1044 -6.05 -37.24 3.31
C TYR A 1044 -6.54 -38.09 4.50
N ASP A 1045 -5.68 -38.36 5.48
CA ASP A 1045 -5.99 -39.16 6.67
C ASP A 1045 -6.74 -38.36 7.76
N SER A 1046 -6.99 -37.07 7.55
CA SER A 1046 -7.66 -36.20 8.52
C SER A 1046 -9.18 -36.40 8.63
N GLY A 1047 -9.73 -37.37 7.90
CA GLY A 1047 -11.14 -37.75 7.94
C GLY A 1047 -11.98 -37.09 6.84
N TYR A 1048 -13.27 -36.88 7.10
CA TYR A 1048 -14.24 -36.43 6.07
C TYR A 1048 -13.88 -35.06 5.45
N PHE A 1049 -13.39 -34.13 6.27
CA PHE A 1049 -13.04 -32.75 5.87
C PHE A 1049 -11.59 -32.60 5.39
N TRP A 1050 -10.98 -33.67 4.87
CA TRP A 1050 -9.59 -33.62 4.42
C TRP A 1050 -9.35 -32.55 3.37
N TYR A 1051 -10.35 -32.22 2.55
CA TYR A 1051 -10.25 -31.21 1.49
C TYR A 1051 -10.09 -29.78 2.01
N GLU A 1052 -10.38 -29.52 3.29
CA GLU A 1052 -10.14 -28.22 3.96
C GLU A 1052 -8.73 -28.15 4.57
N ARG A 1053 -8.00 -29.26 4.57
CA ARG A 1053 -6.69 -29.40 5.23
C ARG A 1053 -5.58 -29.56 4.20
N LEU A 1054 -5.38 -28.49 3.46
CA LEU A 1054 -4.24 -28.39 2.55
C LEU A 1054 -2.94 -28.48 3.35
N ARG A 1055 -1.98 -29.28 2.90
CA ARG A 1055 -0.65 -29.41 3.49
C ARG A 1055 0.29 -28.37 2.91
N ASN A 1056 0.36 -28.30 1.58
CA ASN A 1056 1.17 -27.34 0.84
C ASN A 1056 0.59 -27.04 -0.55
N VAL A 1057 0.92 -25.86 -1.09
CA VAL A 1057 0.72 -25.49 -2.49
C VAL A 1057 1.94 -25.95 -3.30
N GLY A 1058 1.69 -26.52 -4.48
CA GLY A 1058 2.71 -27.01 -5.41
C GLY A 1058 3.33 -25.91 -6.26
N SER A 1059 4.59 -26.12 -6.67
CA SER A 1059 5.33 -25.21 -7.56
C SER A 1059 4.86 -25.25 -9.02
N PHE A 1060 3.88 -26.08 -9.38
CA PHE A 1060 3.17 -25.91 -10.65
C PHE A 1060 2.67 -24.46 -10.82
N GLU A 1061 2.13 -23.88 -9.75
CA GLU A 1061 1.65 -22.51 -9.71
C GLU A 1061 2.79 -21.50 -9.95
N ASP A 1062 3.94 -21.68 -9.29
CA ASP A 1062 5.14 -20.86 -9.49
C ASP A 1062 5.63 -20.91 -10.94
N LYS A 1063 5.62 -22.10 -11.54
CA LYS A 1063 6.08 -22.34 -12.92
C LYS A 1063 5.16 -21.66 -13.93
N VAL A 1064 3.84 -21.79 -13.79
CA VAL A 1064 2.88 -21.07 -14.65
C VAL A 1064 2.98 -19.57 -14.41
N ALA A 1065 3.18 -19.13 -13.17
CA ALA A 1065 3.35 -17.73 -12.84
C ALA A 1065 4.55 -17.10 -13.55
N ALA A 1066 5.70 -17.79 -13.51
CA ALA A 1066 6.90 -17.37 -14.22
C ALA A 1066 6.70 -17.32 -15.74
N LEU A 1067 5.98 -18.29 -16.33
CA LEU A 1067 5.67 -18.28 -17.76
C LEU A 1067 4.83 -17.07 -18.15
N VAL A 1068 3.77 -16.76 -17.39
CA VAL A 1068 2.91 -15.59 -17.63
C VAL A 1068 3.74 -14.32 -17.56
N GLU A 1069 4.52 -14.15 -16.50
CA GLU A 1069 5.38 -12.98 -16.29
C GLU A 1069 6.40 -12.77 -17.43
N MET A 1070 6.97 -13.85 -17.96
CA MET A 1070 7.89 -13.77 -19.09
C MET A 1070 7.23 -13.25 -20.39
N VAL A 1071 5.94 -13.54 -20.60
CA VAL A 1071 5.25 -13.25 -21.87
C VAL A 1071 4.21 -12.14 -21.80
N ASP A 1072 3.82 -11.69 -20.61
CA ASP A 1072 2.80 -10.66 -20.40
C ASP A 1072 3.25 -9.33 -21.03
N PRO A 1073 2.56 -8.88 -22.09
CA PRO A 1073 2.89 -7.63 -22.79
C PRO A 1073 2.29 -6.39 -22.14
N GLU A 1074 1.39 -6.53 -21.15
CA GLU A 1074 0.67 -5.39 -20.57
C GLU A 1074 1.62 -4.50 -19.77
N THR A 1075 1.55 -3.20 -20.05
CA THR A 1075 2.27 -2.18 -19.30
C THR A 1075 1.30 -1.34 -18.51
N TYR A 1076 1.79 -0.77 -17.41
CA TYR A 1076 1.07 0.24 -16.66
C TYR A 1076 1.99 1.45 -16.47
N PHE A 1077 1.98 2.37 -17.43
CA PHE A 1077 2.69 3.64 -17.32
C PHE A 1077 1.73 4.78 -16.99
N ILE A 1078 1.87 5.37 -15.80
CA ILE A 1078 1.09 6.57 -15.44
C ILE A 1078 1.47 7.72 -16.38
N GLY A 1079 0.47 8.42 -16.92
CA GLY A 1079 0.68 9.63 -17.72
C GLY A 1079 1.22 9.37 -19.13
N LYS A 1080 0.83 8.28 -19.80
CA LYS A 1080 1.04 8.09 -21.24
C LYS A 1080 -0.22 7.58 -21.93
N ASP A 1081 -0.50 8.09 -23.12
CA ASP A 1081 -1.58 7.58 -23.98
C ASP A 1081 -1.11 6.30 -24.69
N GLU A 1082 -1.30 5.16 -24.04
CA GLU A 1082 -1.00 3.84 -24.63
C GLU A 1082 -1.93 3.52 -25.81
N ALA A 1083 -3.09 4.18 -25.92
CA ALA A 1083 -4.05 3.96 -27.00
C ALA A 1083 -3.61 4.62 -28.33
N ALA A 1084 -2.65 5.54 -28.31
CA ALA A 1084 -2.11 6.18 -29.50
C ALA A 1084 -1.24 5.25 -30.38
N ASP A 1085 -0.47 4.33 -29.77
CA ASP A 1085 0.21 3.22 -30.47
C ASP A 1085 0.48 2.04 -29.51
N LEU A 1086 -0.43 1.07 -29.50
CA LEU A 1086 -0.34 -0.14 -28.66
C LEU A 1086 0.94 -0.97 -28.91
N ARG A 1087 1.58 -0.82 -30.08
CA ARG A 1087 2.83 -1.53 -30.41
C ARG A 1087 4.02 -0.98 -29.65
N GLN A 1088 3.96 0.28 -29.24
CA GLN A 1088 5.05 1.00 -28.59
C GLN A 1088 5.26 0.56 -27.14
N PHE A 1089 4.17 0.20 -26.46
CA PHE A 1089 4.18 -0.11 -25.03
C PHE A 1089 3.94 -1.59 -24.75
N SER A 1090 3.90 -2.46 -25.76
CA SER A 1090 3.90 -3.91 -25.55
C SER A 1090 5.31 -4.42 -25.20
N ILE A 1091 5.62 -4.50 -23.90
CA ILE A 1091 6.95 -4.84 -23.37
C ILE A 1091 6.90 -6.06 -22.46
N ASN A 1092 7.68 -7.08 -22.80
CA ASN A 1092 7.86 -8.31 -22.02
C ASN A 1092 9.30 -8.86 -22.19
N TYR A 1093 9.61 -9.99 -21.54
CA TYR A 1093 10.94 -10.60 -21.66
C TYR A 1093 11.25 -11.17 -23.04
N TRP A 1094 10.24 -11.51 -23.87
CA TRP A 1094 10.47 -11.90 -25.27
C TRP A 1094 11.18 -10.79 -26.06
N ARG A 1095 10.77 -9.54 -25.87
CA ARG A 1095 11.41 -8.39 -26.52
C ARG A 1095 12.87 -8.21 -26.11
N LEU A 1096 13.18 -8.44 -24.83
CA LEU A 1096 14.53 -8.24 -24.28
C LEU A 1096 15.46 -9.44 -24.50
N TYR A 1097 14.94 -10.66 -24.49
CA TYR A 1097 15.71 -11.91 -24.58
C TYR A 1097 15.11 -12.89 -25.62
N PRO A 1098 14.94 -12.49 -26.89
CA PRO A 1098 14.19 -13.29 -27.87
C PRO A 1098 14.84 -14.64 -28.17
N ASP A 1099 16.17 -14.71 -28.27
CA ASP A 1099 16.87 -15.96 -28.55
C ASP A 1099 16.84 -16.91 -27.34
N GLN A 1100 17.01 -16.38 -26.12
CA GLN A 1100 16.94 -17.15 -24.89
C GLN A 1100 15.52 -17.65 -24.64
N MET A 1101 14.50 -16.80 -24.83
CA MET A 1101 13.09 -17.17 -24.72
C MET A 1101 12.70 -18.21 -25.77
N MET A 1102 13.12 -18.04 -27.03
CA MET A 1102 12.88 -19.03 -28.09
C MET A 1102 13.50 -20.38 -27.72
N ASN A 1103 14.75 -20.37 -27.22
CA ASN A 1103 15.42 -21.59 -26.80
C ASN A 1103 14.77 -22.22 -25.57
N LEU A 1104 14.40 -21.44 -24.56
CA LEU A 1104 13.75 -21.93 -23.34
C LEU A 1104 12.41 -22.59 -23.66
N PHE A 1105 11.54 -21.92 -24.43
CA PHE A 1105 10.23 -22.45 -24.83
C PHE A 1105 10.39 -23.69 -25.72
N THR A 1106 11.33 -23.64 -26.67
CA THR A 1106 11.59 -24.81 -27.53
C THR A 1106 12.13 -25.99 -26.73
N ASN A 1107 13.10 -25.77 -25.85
CA ASN A 1107 13.69 -26.84 -25.03
C ASN A 1107 12.68 -27.42 -24.05
N THR A 1108 11.75 -26.61 -23.55
CA THR A 1108 10.60 -27.06 -22.75
C THR A 1108 9.68 -27.97 -23.56
N LEU A 1109 9.28 -27.55 -24.76
CA LEU A 1109 8.39 -28.31 -25.67
C LEU A 1109 9.06 -29.49 -26.37
N THR A 1110 10.39 -29.61 -26.28
CA THR A 1110 11.17 -30.71 -26.88
C THR A 1110 11.84 -31.60 -25.84
N ASP A 1111 11.50 -31.42 -24.55
CA ASP A 1111 12.06 -32.15 -23.40
C ASP A 1111 13.60 -32.28 -23.41
N ARG A 1112 14.30 -31.27 -23.95
CA ARG A 1112 15.76 -31.21 -24.05
C ARG A 1112 16.40 -30.66 -22.78
N TRP A 1113 16.35 -31.46 -21.72
CA TRP A 1113 16.87 -31.10 -20.39
C TRP A 1113 18.39 -30.82 -20.41
N ASP A 1114 19.15 -31.49 -21.27
CA ASP A 1114 20.58 -31.22 -21.48
C ASP A 1114 20.88 -29.77 -21.89
N LEU A 1115 19.89 -29.11 -22.50
CA LEU A 1115 19.98 -27.75 -23.01
C LEU A 1115 19.29 -26.71 -22.12
N MET A 1116 18.76 -27.04 -20.94
CA MET A 1116 18.21 -25.99 -20.06
C MET A 1116 18.08 -26.35 -18.59
N ALA A 1117 17.93 -27.63 -18.25
CA ALA A 1117 17.63 -28.03 -16.90
C ALA A 1117 18.79 -27.75 -15.94
N PRO A 1118 18.54 -27.64 -14.62
CA PRO A 1118 19.57 -27.58 -13.61
C PRO A 1118 20.53 -28.76 -13.73
N VAL A 1119 21.73 -28.63 -13.18
CA VAL A 1119 22.75 -29.67 -13.32
C VAL A 1119 23.30 -30.09 -11.97
N PHE A 1120 23.58 -31.37 -11.85
CA PHE A 1120 24.42 -31.90 -10.78
C PHE A 1120 25.76 -32.29 -11.39
N ASP A 1121 26.81 -31.58 -10.96
CA ASP A 1121 28.19 -31.91 -11.31
C ASP A 1121 28.84 -32.61 -10.13
N THR A 1122 29.35 -33.82 -10.35
CA THR A 1122 30.03 -34.61 -9.31
C THR A 1122 31.21 -33.89 -8.65
N LYS A 1123 31.74 -32.81 -9.25
CA LYS A 1123 32.79 -31.96 -8.67
C LYS A 1123 32.27 -30.73 -7.92
N SER A 1124 31.25 -30.07 -8.45
CA SER A 1124 30.78 -28.74 -7.98
C SER A 1124 29.40 -28.76 -7.32
N GLY A 1125 28.72 -29.90 -7.34
CA GLY A 1125 27.38 -30.10 -6.76
C GLY A 1125 26.25 -29.61 -7.66
N TYR A 1126 25.06 -29.57 -7.09
CA TYR A 1126 23.86 -29.03 -7.73
C TYR A 1126 23.99 -27.52 -7.95
N HIS A 1127 23.67 -27.06 -9.16
CA HIS A 1127 23.52 -25.64 -9.43
C HIS A 1127 22.52 -25.38 -10.57
N LEU A 1128 21.80 -24.26 -10.43
CA LEU A 1128 20.96 -23.71 -11.49
C LEU A 1128 21.81 -23.08 -12.58
N ARG A 1129 21.25 -23.01 -13.78
CA ARG A 1129 21.88 -22.40 -14.93
C ARG A 1129 21.16 -21.09 -15.26
N PRO A 1130 21.86 -19.96 -15.36
CA PRO A 1130 21.21 -18.70 -15.73
C PRO A 1130 20.64 -18.81 -17.14
N ILE A 1131 19.40 -18.37 -17.31
CA ILE A 1131 18.70 -18.34 -18.61
C ILE A 1131 18.93 -17.03 -19.35
N SER A 1132 19.40 -16.00 -18.65
CA SER A 1132 19.81 -14.72 -19.22
C SER A 1132 21.01 -14.87 -20.15
N GLN A 1133 21.82 -15.91 -19.94
CA GLN A 1133 23.05 -16.18 -20.69
C GLN A 1133 22.91 -17.37 -21.64
N PRO A 1134 23.71 -17.43 -22.72
CA PRO A 1134 23.80 -18.60 -23.55
C PRO A 1134 24.14 -19.86 -22.73
N ILE A 1135 23.30 -20.86 -22.89
CA ILE A 1135 23.37 -22.16 -22.21
C ILE A 1135 24.67 -22.88 -22.61
N ALA A 1136 25.63 -22.94 -21.68
CA ALA A 1136 26.92 -23.59 -21.88
C ALA A 1136 26.78 -25.12 -22.11
N ALA A 1137 27.71 -25.72 -22.83
CA ALA A 1137 27.75 -27.18 -22.96
C ALA A 1137 28.05 -27.84 -21.59
N LEU A 1138 27.45 -28.99 -21.34
CA LEU A 1138 27.66 -29.73 -20.10
C LEU A 1138 29.11 -30.24 -20.01
N ALA A 1139 29.71 -30.10 -18.83
CA ALA A 1139 30.97 -30.76 -18.54
C ALA A 1139 30.78 -32.29 -18.56
N PRO A 1140 31.81 -33.10 -18.86
CA PRO A 1140 31.69 -34.56 -18.86
C PRO A 1140 31.21 -35.14 -17.52
N THR A 1141 31.46 -34.43 -16.42
CA THR A 1141 31.08 -34.80 -15.04
C THR A 1141 29.71 -34.28 -14.59
N ALA A 1142 29.04 -33.51 -15.44
CA ALA A 1142 27.75 -32.91 -15.17
C ALA A 1142 26.64 -33.66 -15.90
N ARG A 1143 25.49 -33.81 -15.25
CA ARG A 1143 24.27 -34.35 -15.84
C ARG A 1143 23.07 -33.47 -15.48
N PRO A 1144 22.05 -33.39 -16.34
CA PRO A 1144 20.83 -32.65 -16.06
C PRO A 1144 20.06 -33.27 -14.89
N VAL A 1145 19.38 -32.43 -14.13
CA VAL A 1145 18.42 -32.80 -13.09
C VAL A 1145 17.04 -32.50 -13.61
N ASP A 1146 16.12 -33.46 -13.52
CA ASP A 1146 14.75 -33.29 -14.01
C ASP A 1146 14.07 -32.06 -13.36
N PRO A 1147 13.65 -31.06 -14.15
CA PRO A 1147 13.00 -29.86 -13.63
C PRO A 1147 11.51 -30.04 -13.31
N ALA A 1148 10.94 -31.25 -13.42
CA ALA A 1148 9.53 -31.53 -13.11
C ALA A 1148 8.55 -30.59 -13.84
N LEU A 1149 8.60 -30.57 -15.18
CA LEU A 1149 7.68 -29.76 -16.01
C LEU A 1149 6.46 -30.58 -16.46
N GLY A 1150 6.70 -31.77 -17.00
CA GLY A 1150 5.67 -32.66 -17.53
C GLY A 1150 4.83 -32.04 -18.66
N PHE A 1151 3.79 -32.77 -19.08
CA PHE A 1151 2.91 -32.35 -20.18
C PHE A 1151 2.12 -31.07 -19.86
N SER A 1152 1.66 -30.89 -18.62
CA SER A 1152 0.83 -29.75 -18.24
C SER A 1152 1.57 -28.42 -18.40
N VAL A 1153 2.79 -28.29 -17.85
CA VAL A 1153 3.57 -27.06 -17.98
C VAL A 1153 3.98 -26.83 -19.44
N GLN A 1154 4.32 -27.90 -20.19
CA GLN A 1154 4.55 -27.80 -21.63
C GLN A 1154 3.34 -27.25 -22.40
N LEU A 1155 2.12 -27.70 -22.08
CA LEU A 1155 0.90 -27.21 -22.71
C LEU A 1155 0.62 -25.74 -22.35
N TRP A 1156 0.90 -25.32 -21.11
CA TRP A 1156 0.86 -23.92 -20.69
C TRP A 1156 1.91 -23.08 -21.45
N THR A 1157 3.14 -23.56 -21.58
CA THR A 1157 4.20 -22.90 -22.38
C THR A 1157 3.76 -22.69 -23.83
N ALA A 1158 3.16 -23.70 -24.46
CA ALA A 1158 2.60 -23.58 -25.81
C ALA A 1158 1.45 -22.57 -25.86
N SER A 1159 0.49 -22.66 -24.94
CA SER A 1159 -0.72 -21.83 -24.93
C SER A 1159 -0.41 -20.35 -24.72
N LEU A 1160 0.42 -20.03 -23.73
CA LEU A 1160 0.85 -18.67 -23.41
C LEU A 1160 1.80 -18.11 -24.47
N GLY A 1161 2.74 -18.92 -24.97
CA GLY A 1161 3.68 -18.52 -26.01
C GLY A 1161 2.98 -18.14 -27.31
N ASN A 1162 2.07 -18.98 -27.83
CA ASN A 1162 1.32 -18.68 -29.05
C ASN A 1162 0.25 -17.59 -28.83
N GLY A 1163 -0.25 -17.43 -27.60
CA GLY A 1163 -1.28 -16.45 -27.25
C GLY A 1163 -0.72 -15.04 -27.09
N LEU A 1164 0.28 -14.87 -26.22
CA LEU A 1164 0.69 -13.57 -25.68
C LEU A 1164 1.96 -13.00 -26.32
N ILE A 1165 2.95 -13.82 -26.70
CA ILE A 1165 4.15 -13.30 -27.38
C ILE A 1165 3.80 -12.52 -28.67
N PRO A 1166 2.85 -12.96 -29.52
CA PRO A 1166 2.48 -12.20 -30.72
C PRO A 1166 1.82 -10.85 -30.45
N LEU A 1167 1.34 -10.59 -29.23
CA LEU A 1167 0.85 -9.27 -28.83
C LEU A 1167 1.98 -8.23 -28.77
N THR A 1168 3.25 -8.67 -28.78
CA THR A 1168 4.40 -7.81 -29.02
C THR A 1168 4.52 -7.36 -30.48
N PHE A 1169 3.66 -7.80 -31.40
CA PHE A 1169 3.74 -7.49 -32.84
C PHE A 1169 5.01 -7.98 -33.53
N ASP A 1170 5.75 -8.90 -32.89
CA ASP A 1170 6.82 -9.67 -33.50
C ASP A 1170 6.27 -11.00 -34.04
N PRO A 1171 6.20 -11.21 -35.38
CA PRO A 1171 5.68 -12.44 -35.95
C PRO A 1171 6.66 -13.63 -35.79
N THR A 1172 7.92 -13.38 -35.42
CA THR A 1172 9.00 -14.38 -35.41
C THR A 1172 8.64 -15.61 -34.60
N TYR A 1173 8.03 -15.44 -33.42
CA TYR A 1173 7.58 -16.57 -32.61
C TYR A 1173 6.50 -17.38 -33.34
N SER A 1174 5.44 -16.71 -33.83
CA SER A 1174 4.32 -17.37 -34.51
C SER A 1174 4.75 -18.14 -35.75
N ASP A 1175 5.66 -17.56 -36.53
CA ASP A 1175 6.19 -18.18 -37.76
C ASP A 1175 7.04 -19.41 -37.45
N ARG A 1176 7.89 -19.31 -36.42
CA ARG A 1176 8.78 -20.42 -36.01
C ARG A 1176 8.07 -21.51 -35.23
N ALA A 1177 6.98 -21.20 -34.54
CA ALA A 1177 6.23 -22.15 -33.72
C ALA A 1177 5.18 -22.96 -34.50
N ARG A 1178 4.87 -22.55 -35.73
CA ARG A 1178 3.77 -23.13 -36.51
C ARG A 1178 4.06 -24.58 -36.95
N VAL A 1179 3.10 -25.45 -36.69
CA VAL A 1179 3.04 -26.84 -37.16
C VAL A 1179 1.68 -27.05 -37.84
N TRP A 1180 1.64 -27.77 -38.97
CA TRP A 1180 0.40 -28.10 -39.67
C TRP A 1180 0.40 -29.55 -40.19
N LEU A 1181 -0.76 -30.03 -40.66
CA LEU A 1181 -0.89 -31.34 -41.29
C LEU A 1181 -0.80 -31.22 -42.82
N ALA A 1182 0.09 -32.01 -43.43
CA ALA A 1182 0.15 -32.10 -44.89
C ALA A 1182 -1.06 -32.89 -45.43
N GLY A 1183 -1.66 -32.40 -46.52
CA GLY A 1183 -2.73 -33.11 -47.25
C GLY A 1183 -4.16 -33.00 -46.69
N ASN A 1184 -4.39 -32.25 -45.61
CA ASN A 1184 -5.70 -32.13 -44.94
C ASN A 1184 -6.35 -30.73 -45.02
N GLY A 1185 -5.98 -29.89 -46.00
CA GLY A 1185 -6.53 -28.54 -46.17
C GLY A 1185 -5.83 -27.45 -45.35
N ASP A 1186 -5.13 -27.81 -44.27
CA ASP A 1186 -4.29 -26.92 -43.43
C ASP A 1186 -2.90 -26.59 -44.06
N GLN A 1187 -2.74 -26.80 -45.37
CA GLN A 1187 -1.44 -26.69 -46.04
C GLN A 1187 -0.98 -25.24 -46.14
N ILE A 1188 0.23 -24.96 -45.63
CA ILE A 1188 0.86 -23.64 -45.74
C ILE A 1188 1.95 -23.67 -46.80
N SER A 1189 1.93 -22.70 -47.71
CA SER A 1189 2.99 -22.50 -48.70
C SER A 1189 4.16 -21.73 -48.07
N SER A 1190 5.36 -22.32 -48.10
CA SER A 1190 6.60 -21.69 -47.62
C SER A 1190 7.64 -21.64 -48.74
N THR A 1191 8.42 -20.55 -48.79
CA THR A 1191 9.60 -20.42 -49.65
C THR A 1191 10.86 -21.02 -49.02
N LEU A 1192 10.82 -21.27 -47.70
CA LEU A 1192 11.87 -21.93 -46.93
C LEU A 1192 11.63 -23.45 -46.88
N PRO A 1193 12.70 -24.26 -46.74
CA PRO A 1193 12.58 -25.71 -46.61
C PRO A 1193 11.65 -26.12 -45.47
N THR A 1194 10.99 -27.27 -45.62
CA THR A 1194 10.11 -27.83 -44.58
C THR A 1194 10.69 -29.14 -44.03
N VAL A 1195 10.46 -29.39 -42.75
CA VAL A 1195 10.72 -30.69 -42.11
C VAL A 1195 9.41 -31.40 -41.81
N THR A 1196 9.43 -32.73 -41.85
CA THR A 1196 8.23 -33.56 -41.69
C THR A 1196 8.43 -34.71 -40.72
N TYR A 1197 7.37 -35.05 -39.99
CA TYR A 1197 7.25 -36.29 -39.21
C TYR A 1197 5.98 -37.03 -39.62
N VAL A 1198 6.11 -38.34 -39.87
CA VAL A 1198 4.97 -39.22 -40.18
C VAL A 1198 4.71 -40.09 -38.96
N ASP A 1199 3.54 -39.86 -38.35
CA ASP A 1199 3.05 -40.62 -37.22
C ASP A 1199 2.75 -42.07 -37.64
N ALA A 1200 3.36 -43.02 -36.92
CA ALA A 1200 3.27 -44.44 -37.21
C ALA A 1200 1.94 -45.05 -36.77
N GLU A 1201 1.23 -44.45 -35.81
CA GLU A 1201 -0.05 -44.96 -35.29
C GLU A 1201 -1.25 -44.31 -36.01
N GLY A 1202 -1.24 -42.98 -36.20
CA GLY A 1202 -2.36 -42.22 -36.78
C GLY A 1202 -2.25 -41.90 -38.27
N GLY A 1203 -1.10 -42.16 -38.93
CA GLY A 1203 -0.87 -41.88 -40.35
C GLY A 1203 -0.83 -40.39 -40.72
N LYS A 1204 -0.88 -39.50 -39.73
CA LYS A 1204 -0.81 -38.04 -39.91
C LYS A 1204 0.61 -37.62 -40.26
N THR A 1205 0.73 -36.67 -41.19
CA THR A 1205 2.02 -36.07 -41.57
C THR A 1205 2.10 -34.64 -41.02
N TYR A 1206 2.87 -34.46 -39.96
CA TYR A 1206 3.14 -33.15 -39.35
C TYR A 1206 4.26 -32.46 -40.12
N THR A 1207 4.09 -31.17 -40.41
CA THR A 1207 5.04 -30.36 -41.18
C THR A 1207 5.29 -29.02 -40.49
N ALA A 1208 6.53 -28.54 -40.54
CA ALA A 1208 6.93 -27.22 -40.08
C ALA A 1208 7.99 -26.61 -41.02
N VAL A 1209 8.12 -25.29 -41.01
CA VAL A 1209 9.18 -24.58 -41.74
C VAL A 1209 10.50 -24.67 -40.98
N SER A 1210 11.58 -24.96 -41.70
CA SER A 1210 12.95 -24.98 -41.19
C SER A 1210 13.59 -23.60 -41.30
N TYR A 1211 14.17 -23.12 -40.20
CA TYR A 1211 14.86 -21.84 -40.05
C TYR A 1211 16.33 -22.08 -39.67
N LEU A 1212 17.06 -22.81 -40.54
CA LEU A 1212 18.48 -23.10 -40.31
C LEU A 1212 19.35 -21.84 -40.43
N VAL A 1213 20.06 -21.51 -39.35
CA VAL A 1213 21.06 -20.43 -39.30
C VAL A 1213 22.40 -21.02 -38.87
N ALA A 1214 23.42 -20.90 -39.72
CA ALA A 1214 24.76 -21.46 -39.48
C ALA A 1214 24.74 -22.96 -39.08
N GLY A 1215 23.84 -23.74 -39.69
CA GLY A 1215 23.69 -25.17 -39.42
C GLY A 1215 22.94 -25.53 -38.12
N LYS A 1216 22.43 -24.54 -37.38
CA LYS A 1216 21.59 -24.75 -36.19
C LYS A 1216 20.14 -24.40 -36.53
N GLU A 1217 19.23 -25.33 -36.28
CA GLU A 1217 17.80 -25.10 -36.47
C GLU A 1217 17.29 -24.11 -35.41
N GLN A 1218 16.60 -23.05 -35.84
CA GLN A 1218 16.05 -22.01 -34.97
C GLN A 1218 14.51 -22.03 -34.90
N GLY A 1219 13.85 -22.84 -35.74
CA GLY A 1219 12.40 -22.99 -35.75
C GLY A 1219 11.92 -23.93 -34.64
N LEU A 1220 11.08 -23.42 -33.74
CA LEU A 1220 10.47 -24.21 -32.66
C LEU A 1220 9.72 -25.44 -33.22
N GLY A 1221 8.83 -25.24 -34.20
CA GLY A 1221 8.06 -26.32 -34.82
C GLY A 1221 8.96 -27.32 -35.55
N ALA A 1222 10.02 -26.85 -36.22
CA ALA A 1222 10.99 -27.72 -36.86
C ALA A 1222 11.79 -28.56 -35.86
N ARG A 1223 12.17 -27.98 -34.72
CA ARG A 1223 12.85 -28.69 -33.62
C ARG A 1223 11.93 -29.70 -32.95
N MET A 1224 10.64 -29.40 -32.82
CA MET A 1224 9.66 -30.38 -32.35
C MET A 1224 9.52 -31.56 -33.31
N ILE A 1225 9.47 -31.32 -34.61
CA ILE A 1225 9.47 -32.39 -35.63
C ILE A 1225 10.78 -33.20 -35.60
N ALA A 1226 11.91 -32.54 -35.43
CA ALA A 1226 13.20 -33.22 -35.27
C ALA A 1226 13.19 -34.14 -34.04
N ARG A 1227 12.66 -33.66 -32.90
CA ARG A 1227 12.52 -34.45 -31.68
C ARG A 1227 11.62 -35.67 -31.85
N ALA A 1228 10.48 -35.52 -32.53
CA ALA A 1228 9.60 -36.65 -32.85
C ALA A 1228 10.32 -37.73 -33.70
N ASN A 1229 11.17 -37.31 -34.64
CA ASN A 1229 12.00 -38.23 -35.43
C ASN A 1229 13.13 -38.87 -34.61
N GLU A 1230 13.75 -38.15 -33.67
CA GLU A 1230 14.73 -38.71 -32.72
C GLU A 1230 14.10 -39.84 -31.88
N LEU A 1231 12.95 -39.58 -31.26
CA LEU A 1231 12.24 -40.58 -30.45
C LEU A 1231 11.78 -41.77 -31.29
N LYS A 1232 11.33 -41.53 -32.53
CA LYS A 1232 10.99 -42.61 -33.48
C LYS A 1232 12.18 -43.49 -33.84
N ALA A 1233 13.39 -42.94 -33.89
CA ALA A 1233 14.61 -43.71 -34.15
C ALA A 1233 15.01 -44.61 -32.97
N LEU A 1234 14.60 -44.25 -31.76
CA LEU A 1234 14.84 -45.02 -30.52
C LEU A 1234 13.72 -46.04 -30.21
N LEU A 1235 12.63 -46.03 -30.99
CA LEU A 1235 11.46 -46.86 -30.76
C LEU A 1235 11.80 -48.36 -30.84
N ASP A 1236 11.65 -49.07 -29.73
CA ASP A 1236 11.49 -50.53 -29.71
C ASP A 1236 10.01 -50.86 -29.49
N PRO A 1237 9.29 -51.41 -30.49
CA PRO A 1237 7.87 -51.76 -30.36
C PRO A 1237 7.56 -52.75 -29.24
N LYS A 1238 8.57 -53.43 -28.67
CA LYS A 1238 8.42 -54.34 -27.53
C LYS A 1238 8.68 -53.68 -26.18
N ASP A 1239 9.28 -52.50 -26.17
CA ASP A 1239 9.54 -51.72 -24.98
C ASP A 1239 8.41 -50.70 -24.76
N PRO A 1240 7.53 -50.90 -23.75
CA PRO A 1240 6.43 -50.00 -23.48
C PRO A 1240 6.86 -48.57 -23.14
N TYR A 1241 8.09 -48.35 -22.66
CA TYR A 1241 8.59 -47.01 -22.32
C TYR A 1241 8.85 -46.17 -23.57
N THR A 1242 9.62 -46.69 -24.53
CA THR A 1242 9.90 -45.97 -25.79
C THR A 1242 8.64 -45.70 -26.63
N VAL A 1243 7.68 -46.63 -26.61
CA VAL A 1243 6.36 -46.45 -27.26
C VAL A 1243 5.56 -45.34 -26.58
N THR A 1244 5.52 -45.33 -25.24
CA THR A 1244 4.76 -44.33 -24.46
C THR A 1244 5.38 -42.95 -24.61
N ALA A 1245 6.71 -42.83 -24.57
CA ALA A 1245 7.42 -41.58 -24.76
C ALA A 1245 7.11 -40.94 -26.13
N LEU A 1246 7.19 -41.72 -27.21
CA LEU A 1246 6.85 -41.22 -28.56
C LEU A 1246 5.37 -40.80 -28.65
N ARG A 1247 4.45 -41.60 -28.08
CA ARG A 1247 3.01 -41.28 -28.11
C ARG A 1247 2.70 -39.98 -27.35
N ASN A 1248 3.24 -39.83 -26.14
CA ASN A 1248 3.06 -38.62 -25.33
C ASN A 1248 3.62 -37.39 -26.05
N TYR A 1249 4.78 -37.53 -26.70
CA TYR A 1249 5.38 -36.45 -27.47
C TYR A 1249 4.54 -36.05 -28.69
N VAL A 1250 3.98 -37.02 -29.43
CA VAL A 1250 3.08 -36.76 -30.57
C VAL A 1250 1.80 -36.05 -30.11
N GLN A 1251 1.29 -36.34 -28.92
CA GLN A 1251 0.16 -35.61 -28.34
C GLN A 1251 0.49 -34.14 -28.06
N LEU A 1252 1.69 -33.83 -27.58
CA LEU A 1252 2.16 -32.44 -27.44
C LEU A 1252 2.28 -31.75 -28.80
N LEU A 1253 2.83 -32.44 -29.81
CA LEU A 1253 2.94 -31.93 -31.18
C LEU A 1253 1.58 -31.59 -31.80
N GLU A 1254 0.58 -32.45 -31.60
CA GLU A 1254 -0.81 -32.21 -32.02
C GLU A 1254 -1.45 -31.03 -31.26
N SER A 1255 -1.12 -30.86 -29.98
CA SER A 1255 -1.63 -29.76 -29.17
C SER A 1255 -1.04 -28.42 -29.63
N GLN A 1256 0.26 -28.36 -29.89
CA GLN A 1256 0.93 -27.18 -30.47
C GLN A 1256 0.33 -26.81 -31.84
N ARG A 1257 0.08 -27.80 -32.72
CA ARG A 1257 -0.61 -27.58 -34.01
C ARG A 1257 -1.99 -26.93 -33.80
N SER A 1258 -2.78 -27.49 -32.89
CA SER A 1258 -4.14 -27.02 -32.60
C SER A 1258 -4.15 -25.59 -32.03
N ILE A 1259 -3.23 -25.30 -31.10
CA ILE A 1259 -3.04 -23.96 -30.52
C ILE A 1259 -2.67 -22.95 -31.61
N SER A 1260 -1.66 -23.25 -32.44
CA SER A 1260 -1.24 -22.36 -33.52
C SER A 1260 -2.37 -22.11 -34.52
N ALA A 1261 -3.22 -23.09 -34.80
CA ALA A 1261 -4.37 -22.94 -35.69
C ALA A 1261 -5.43 -21.98 -35.10
N VAL A 1262 -5.81 -22.15 -33.83
CA VAL A 1262 -6.80 -21.29 -33.16
C VAL A 1262 -6.35 -19.83 -33.12
N TYR A 1263 -5.08 -19.57 -32.78
CA TYR A 1263 -4.55 -18.20 -32.72
C TYR A 1263 -4.26 -17.56 -34.08
N ALA A 1264 -4.18 -18.37 -35.15
CA ALA A 1264 -4.00 -17.90 -36.52
C ALA A 1264 -5.33 -17.56 -37.23
N ASP A 1265 -6.48 -17.94 -36.66
CA ASP A 1265 -7.79 -17.67 -37.26
C ASP A 1265 -8.14 -16.17 -37.20
N PRO A 1266 -8.35 -15.49 -38.36
CA PRO A 1266 -8.70 -14.09 -38.43
C PRO A 1266 -10.19 -13.80 -38.17
N THR A 1267 -11.05 -14.80 -37.99
CA THR A 1267 -12.51 -14.64 -37.82
C THR A 1267 -12.96 -14.24 -36.41
N TYR A 1268 -12.03 -14.10 -35.47
CA TYR A 1268 -12.25 -13.71 -34.07
C TYR A 1268 -11.50 -12.44 -33.67
#